data_AF-A0A940FZP9-F1
#
_entry.id   AF-A0A940FZP9-F1
#
_cell.length_a   1.000
_cell.length_b   1.000
_cell.length_c   1.000
_cell.angle_alpha   90.00
_cell.angle_beta   90.00
_cell.angle_gamma   90.00
#
_symmetry.space_group_name_H-M   'P 1'
#
loop_
_entity.id
_entity.type
_entity.pdbx_description
1 polymer ?
#
loop_
_entity_poly.entity_id
_entity_poly.type
_entity_poly.pdbx_seq_one_letter_code
_entity_poly.pdbx_strand_id
1 'polypeptide(L)'
;ITTRVPQTDENGKEFMRRVETTPGRMLIGECLPKSHKVPFAIINRLLTKKEIGDVIDQVYRHTGQKDTVLFADAIMALGFRHAFQAGISFGKDDMIIPDAKVPLVDETKALVADYEQQYQDGLITQQEKYNKVIDAWSGCGDRVAAAMMDEIRAMPKDPDTGRLKPINSIYMMSHSGARGSPAQMKQLAGMRGLMAKPSGEIIETPIISNFKEGLTVLEYFNSTHGARKGLADTALKTANSGYLTRRLVDVSQDCTIVEIDCGTERALEMKAIIQGGSTIASLGERVLGRTTAEDIVDSKDGSIIIPEGELLDEAMVAKIEAIGIQAIKIRSPLICESKMGVCAKCYGRDLARGTPVNIGEAVGVIAAQSIGEPGTQLTMRTFHIGGAAQLNEQSSFEAIADGTLELRDMPTIRDKNGRNLSLARNGELAIIDSEGRERATHRLPYGAAILFADGAQVKQGDRIAEWDPFTQPVITEKPGVVKYVDLIDGKTMTEQTDEATGISQRVVTEHRGSRTKDDLRPRLTLLDDSSGEAARYMLAIGAMLSVEDGAQVQAGDILARVSREAAKTRDITGGLPRVAELFEARKPKDNAIIAKVSGRVEFLKDYKAKRKIAIRPEDGSEPVEYLIPKSKVIDVQEGDYVKRGDNLIGGSPDPHDILEVLGIEPLAEYLVSEIQEVYRLQGVKINDKHIETIVRQMLQKVEITDGGDTTLLAGEQVDREEMDEINEKLTPGQLPAQGKPVLLGITKASLQTRSFISAASFQETTRVLTEAAVQGKKDTLIGLKENVIVGRLIPAGTGASMNRLRIAASSRDAALRAAMRAANEAHLVAPQTAAEEHAAELREGPEAAIGDDPLGVVQGEDFTTEDLD
;
A
#
# COMPACT_ATOMS: atom_id res chain seq x y z
N ILE A 1 35.42 -14.52 -25.19
CA ILE A 1 36.10 -14.17 -26.47
C ILE A 1 36.31 -12.67 -26.54
N THR A 2 37.41 -12.18 -27.09
CA THR A 2 37.60 -10.74 -27.34
C THR A 2 37.34 -10.46 -28.82
N THR A 3 36.34 -9.63 -29.11
CA THR A 3 35.90 -9.35 -30.48
C THR A 3 35.67 -7.86 -30.70
N ARG A 4 35.58 -7.44 -31.97
CA ARG A 4 35.26 -6.07 -32.35
C ARG A 4 33.77 -5.99 -32.63
N VAL A 5 33.05 -5.10 -31.96
CA VAL A 5 31.61 -4.89 -32.13
C VAL A 5 31.39 -3.48 -32.67
N PRO A 6 30.51 -3.28 -33.68
CA PRO A 6 30.15 -1.96 -34.15
C PRO A 6 29.37 -1.20 -33.07
N GLN A 7 29.76 0.05 -32.83
CA GLN A 7 29.04 1.01 -31.99
C GLN A 7 28.81 2.29 -32.78
N THR A 8 27.71 2.97 -32.51
CA THR A 8 27.39 4.25 -33.15
C THR A 8 27.84 5.39 -32.24
N ASP A 9 28.56 6.37 -32.77
CA ASP A 9 28.88 7.60 -32.05
C ASP A 9 27.71 8.62 -32.08
N GLU A 10 27.82 9.72 -31.34
CA GLU A 10 26.80 10.78 -31.28
C GLU A 10 26.48 11.38 -32.67
N ASN A 11 27.42 11.31 -33.61
CA ASN A 11 27.27 11.79 -34.99
C ASN A 11 26.68 10.73 -35.94
N GLY A 12 26.27 9.57 -35.42
CA GLY A 12 25.71 8.48 -36.23
C GLY A 12 26.74 7.66 -36.99
N LYS A 13 28.04 7.88 -36.76
CA LYS A 13 29.12 7.16 -37.43
C LYS A 13 29.47 5.90 -36.66
N GLU A 14 29.51 4.78 -37.37
CA GLU A 14 29.87 3.49 -36.78
C GLU A 14 31.39 3.39 -36.55
N PHE A 15 31.79 3.02 -35.34
CA PHE A 15 33.18 2.69 -34.99
C PHE A 15 33.24 1.31 -34.33
N MET A 16 34.38 0.64 -34.46
CA MET A 16 34.57 -0.70 -33.92
C MET A 16 35.21 -0.63 -32.53
N ARG A 17 34.51 -1.09 -31.50
CA ARG A 17 35.04 -1.19 -30.13
C ARG A 17 35.41 -2.65 -29.81
N ARG A 18 36.57 -2.86 -29.18
CA ARG A 18 36.95 -4.19 -28.66
C ARG A 18 36.27 -4.43 -27.32
N VAL A 19 35.56 -5.55 -27.21
CA VAL A 19 34.88 -5.96 -25.99
C VAL A 19 35.10 -7.46 -25.73
N GLU A 20 35.15 -7.82 -24.46
CA GLU A 20 35.12 -9.21 -24.04
C GLU A 20 33.67 -9.66 -23.90
N THR A 21 33.28 -10.70 -24.65
CA THR A 21 31.90 -11.16 -24.72
C THR A 21 31.80 -12.64 -25.14
N THR A 22 30.60 -13.12 -25.45
CA THR A 22 30.31 -14.47 -25.96
C THR A 22 29.65 -14.42 -27.34
N PRO A 23 29.77 -15.47 -28.17
CA PRO A 23 29.13 -15.50 -29.50
C PRO A 23 27.62 -15.27 -29.43
N GLY A 24 26.92 -15.82 -28.43
CA GLY A 24 25.48 -15.62 -28.26
C GLY A 24 25.11 -14.15 -27.99
N ARG A 25 25.90 -13.43 -27.18
CA ARG A 25 25.70 -12.00 -26.95
C ARG A 25 25.96 -11.18 -28.21
N MET A 26 26.87 -11.61 -29.09
CA MET A 26 27.06 -10.94 -30.38
C MET A 26 25.83 -11.07 -31.29
N LEU A 27 25.23 -12.26 -31.38
CA LEU A 27 24.01 -12.48 -32.16
C LEU A 27 22.85 -11.60 -31.66
N ILE A 28 22.71 -11.46 -30.33
CA ILE A 28 21.73 -10.53 -29.74
C ILE A 28 22.11 -9.07 -30.06
N GLY A 29 23.41 -8.75 -30.09
CA GLY A 29 23.92 -7.43 -30.44
C GLY A 29 23.61 -7.00 -31.87
N GLU A 30 23.49 -7.94 -32.81
CA GLU A 30 23.04 -7.65 -34.17
C GLU A 30 21.58 -7.20 -34.23
N CYS A 31 20.76 -7.61 -33.24
CA CYS A 31 19.37 -7.18 -33.14
C CYS A 31 19.22 -5.78 -32.53
N LEU A 32 20.23 -5.25 -31.84
CA LEU A 32 20.13 -3.96 -31.18
C LEU A 32 19.94 -2.82 -32.20
N PRO A 33 19.13 -1.80 -31.87
CA PRO A 33 19.05 -0.60 -32.69
C PRO A 33 20.41 0.11 -32.77
N LYS A 34 20.75 0.63 -33.95
CA LYS A 34 22.00 1.33 -34.22
C LYS A 34 22.02 2.76 -33.67
N SER A 35 21.85 2.90 -32.36
CA SER A 35 21.83 4.20 -31.65
C SER A 35 22.99 4.32 -30.67
N HIS A 36 23.58 5.50 -30.55
CA HIS A 36 24.65 5.78 -29.58
C HIS A 36 24.19 5.61 -28.13
N LYS A 37 22.90 5.81 -27.87
CA LYS A 37 22.28 5.69 -26.53
C LYS A 37 22.08 4.25 -26.08
N VAL A 38 22.20 3.28 -26.99
CA VAL A 38 22.03 1.85 -26.68
C VAL A 38 23.34 1.10 -26.97
N PRO A 39 24.38 1.27 -26.14
CA PRO A 39 25.65 0.59 -26.35
C PRO A 39 25.55 -0.92 -26.11
N PHE A 40 26.40 -1.69 -26.79
CA PHE A 40 26.54 -3.15 -26.59
C PHE A 40 26.77 -3.58 -25.13
N ALA A 41 27.26 -2.68 -24.27
CA ALA A 41 27.43 -2.95 -22.84
C ALA A 41 26.12 -3.39 -22.16
N ILE A 42 24.97 -2.89 -22.63
CA ILE A 42 23.65 -3.19 -22.08
C ILE A 42 23.33 -4.69 -22.14
N ILE A 43 23.75 -5.36 -23.21
CA ILE A 43 23.51 -6.79 -23.41
C ILE A 43 24.68 -7.66 -22.96
N ASN A 44 25.82 -7.07 -22.59
CA ASN A 44 27.01 -7.81 -22.19
C ASN A 44 26.94 -8.30 -20.72
N ARG A 45 25.79 -8.84 -20.34
CA ARG A 45 25.48 -9.38 -19.01
C ARG A 45 24.85 -10.78 -19.13
N LEU A 46 24.64 -11.43 -17.99
CA LEU A 46 23.92 -12.70 -17.93
C LEU A 46 22.42 -12.38 -18.03
N LEU A 47 21.91 -12.30 -19.25
CA LEU A 47 20.55 -11.85 -19.56
C LEU A 47 19.48 -12.82 -19.00
N THR A 48 19.08 -12.67 -17.73
CA THR A 48 17.89 -13.36 -17.20
C THR A 48 16.62 -12.64 -17.65
N LYS A 49 15.46 -13.19 -17.31
CA LYS A 49 14.17 -12.56 -17.58
C LYS A 49 14.11 -11.09 -17.12
N LYS A 50 14.72 -10.77 -15.97
CA LYS A 50 14.75 -9.39 -15.45
C LYS A 50 15.59 -8.48 -16.34
N GLU A 51 16.83 -8.86 -16.62
CA GLU A 51 17.71 -8.04 -17.45
C GLU A 51 17.19 -7.89 -18.88
N ILE A 52 16.52 -8.90 -19.45
CA ILE A 52 15.87 -8.77 -20.77
C ILE A 52 14.80 -7.68 -20.72
N GLY A 53 13.97 -7.66 -19.68
CA GLY A 53 13.00 -6.59 -19.47
C GLY A 53 13.66 -5.22 -19.40
N ASP A 54 14.75 -5.10 -18.63
CA ASP A 54 15.53 -3.85 -18.54
C ASP A 54 16.14 -3.43 -19.88
N VAL A 55 16.63 -4.38 -20.70
CA VAL A 55 17.19 -4.05 -22.03
C VAL A 55 16.08 -3.49 -22.92
N ILE A 56 14.90 -4.13 -22.94
CA ILE A 56 13.76 -3.65 -23.73
C ILE A 56 13.33 -2.25 -23.27
N ASP A 57 13.29 -2.02 -21.96
CA ASP A 57 12.96 -0.72 -21.37
C ASP A 57 13.99 0.37 -21.75
N GLN A 58 15.29 0.07 -21.70
CA GLN A 58 16.33 1.01 -22.17
C GLN A 58 16.22 1.30 -23.67
N VAL A 59 15.94 0.29 -24.49
CA VAL A 59 15.69 0.45 -25.93
C VAL A 59 14.48 1.37 -26.14
N TYR A 60 13.38 1.15 -25.43
CA TYR A 60 12.17 1.98 -25.50
C TYR A 60 12.43 3.43 -25.17
N ARG A 61 13.11 3.69 -24.06
CA ARG A 61 13.40 5.06 -23.60
C ARG A 61 14.30 5.84 -24.55
N HIS A 62 15.26 5.17 -25.18
CA HIS A 62 16.29 5.84 -25.97
C HIS A 62 16.05 5.86 -27.48
N THR A 63 15.25 4.93 -28.00
CA THR A 63 15.01 4.77 -29.45
C THR A 63 13.53 4.83 -29.83
N GLY A 64 12.62 4.80 -28.84
CA GLY A 64 11.19 4.94 -29.04
C GLY A 64 10.48 3.64 -29.42
N GLN A 65 9.19 3.76 -29.70
CA GLN A 65 8.29 2.60 -29.83
C GLN A 65 8.63 1.69 -31.02
N LYS A 66 8.90 2.25 -32.21
CA LYS A 66 9.11 1.47 -33.44
C LYS A 66 10.32 0.53 -33.32
N ASP A 67 11.46 1.07 -32.91
CA ASP A 67 12.70 0.31 -32.81
C ASP A 67 12.61 -0.76 -31.71
N THR A 68 11.89 -0.47 -30.63
CA THR A 68 11.61 -1.44 -29.56
C THR A 68 10.79 -2.62 -30.06
N VAL A 69 9.76 -2.38 -30.88
CA VAL A 69 8.93 -3.45 -31.45
C VAL A 69 9.76 -4.35 -32.36
N LEU A 70 10.60 -3.76 -33.23
CA LEU A 70 11.50 -4.51 -34.10
C LEU A 70 12.52 -5.32 -33.29
N PHE A 71 13.08 -4.73 -32.24
CA PHE A 71 14.01 -5.41 -31.35
C PHE A 71 13.34 -6.59 -30.61
N ALA A 72 12.13 -6.39 -30.07
CA ALA A 72 11.36 -7.40 -29.35
C ALA A 72 11.00 -8.60 -30.24
N ASP A 73 10.62 -8.36 -31.49
CA ASP A 73 10.33 -9.43 -32.45
C ASP A 73 11.61 -10.21 -32.84
N ALA A 74 12.71 -9.49 -33.09
CA ALA A 74 14.00 -10.09 -33.42
C ALA A 74 14.56 -10.97 -32.29
N ILE A 75 14.54 -10.49 -31.04
CA ILE A 75 14.99 -11.28 -29.88
C ILE A 75 14.08 -12.48 -29.63
N MET A 76 12.76 -12.36 -29.85
CA MET A 76 11.83 -13.47 -29.76
C MET A 76 12.17 -14.58 -30.76
N ALA A 77 12.34 -14.23 -32.04
CA ALA A 77 12.68 -15.18 -33.09
C ALA A 77 14.04 -15.86 -32.85
N LEU A 78 15.06 -15.07 -32.45
CA LEU A 78 16.39 -15.57 -32.11
C LEU A 78 16.34 -16.49 -30.88
N GLY A 79 15.60 -16.09 -29.85
CA GLY A 79 15.40 -16.84 -28.62
C GLY A 79 14.76 -18.21 -28.87
N PHE A 80 13.68 -18.28 -29.64
CA PHE A 80 13.04 -19.55 -29.98
C PHE A 80 13.96 -20.49 -30.76
N ARG A 81 14.72 -19.97 -31.74
CA ARG A 81 15.65 -20.77 -32.53
C ARG A 81 16.75 -21.38 -31.67
N HIS A 82 17.38 -20.58 -30.80
CA HIS A 82 18.47 -21.07 -29.97
C HIS A 82 17.98 -21.90 -28.77
N ALA A 83 16.78 -21.63 -28.24
CA ALA A 83 16.17 -22.49 -27.24
C ALA A 83 15.92 -23.91 -27.79
N PHE A 84 15.44 -24.01 -29.03
CA PHE A 84 15.29 -25.30 -29.72
C PHE A 84 16.63 -26.01 -29.91
N GLN A 85 17.66 -25.31 -30.39
CA GLN A 85 19.01 -25.88 -30.60
C GLN A 85 19.70 -26.29 -29.29
N ALA A 86 19.45 -25.57 -28.19
CA ALA A 86 20.05 -25.86 -26.90
C ALA A 86 19.58 -27.20 -26.33
N GLY A 87 18.42 -27.71 -26.76
CA GLY A 87 17.94 -29.04 -26.36
C GLY A 87 17.77 -29.20 -24.85
N ILE A 88 17.45 -28.11 -24.14
CA ILE A 88 17.30 -28.12 -22.68
C ILE A 88 16.15 -29.07 -22.32
N SER A 89 16.46 -30.09 -21.53
CA SER A 89 15.52 -31.13 -21.11
C SER A 89 15.35 -31.13 -19.58
N PHE A 90 14.34 -31.84 -19.10
CA PHE A 90 14.07 -32.03 -17.68
C PHE A 90 14.01 -33.54 -17.40
N GLY A 91 15.02 -34.05 -16.69
CA GLY A 91 15.16 -35.46 -16.35
C GLY A 91 15.11 -35.74 -14.84
N LYS A 92 14.99 -37.02 -14.49
CA LYS A 92 15.04 -37.49 -13.10
C LYS A 92 16.39 -37.17 -12.42
N ASP A 93 17.47 -37.30 -13.19
CA ASP A 93 18.83 -37.13 -12.68
C ASP A 93 19.24 -35.65 -12.54
N ASP A 94 18.50 -34.74 -13.18
CA ASP A 94 18.68 -33.30 -12.99
C ASP A 94 18.22 -32.85 -11.59
N MET A 95 17.32 -33.60 -10.94
CA MET A 95 16.88 -33.32 -9.57
C MET A 95 17.91 -33.87 -8.58
N ILE A 96 18.90 -33.07 -8.16
CA ILE A 96 19.97 -33.53 -7.25
C ILE A 96 19.52 -33.32 -5.80
N ILE A 97 19.56 -34.40 -5.01
CA ILE A 97 19.27 -34.35 -3.57
C ILE A 97 20.60 -34.11 -2.86
N PRO A 98 20.74 -33.07 -2.03
CA PRO A 98 22.01 -32.79 -1.39
C PRO A 98 22.34 -33.84 -0.33
N ASP A 99 23.60 -34.28 -0.28
CA ASP A 99 24.05 -35.25 0.73
C ASP A 99 23.91 -34.71 2.16
N ALA A 100 24.01 -33.38 2.30
CA ALA A 100 23.79 -32.66 3.56
C ALA A 100 22.35 -32.76 4.10
N LYS A 101 21.37 -33.24 3.32
CA LYS A 101 19.97 -33.35 3.75
C LYS A 101 19.80 -34.23 4.98
N VAL A 102 20.36 -35.44 4.94
CA VAL A 102 20.19 -36.44 6.02
C VAL A 102 20.69 -35.92 7.37
N PRO A 103 21.93 -35.40 7.49
CA PRO A 103 22.41 -34.88 8.77
C PRO A 103 21.61 -33.67 9.28
N LEU A 104 21.16 -32.76 8.39
CA LEU A 104 20.34 -31.60 8.79
C LEU A 104 18.97 -32.02 9.34
N VAL A 105 18.35 -33.02 8.73
CA VAL A 105 17.07 -33.56 9.18
C VAL A 105 17.23 -34.27 10.52
N ASP A 106 18.30 -35.05 10.71
CA ASP A 106 18.52 -35.78 11.95
C ASP A 106 18.91 -34.86 13.12
N GLU A 107 19.68 -33.80 12.87
CA GLU A 107 19.91 -32.70 13.83
C GLU A 107 18.59 -32.07 14.28
N THR A 108 17.70 -31.78 13.32
CA THR A 108 16.41 -31.15 13.62
C THR A 108 15.48 -32.09 14.39
N LYS A 109 15.48 -33.40 14.08
CA LYS A 109 14.75 -34.40 14.88
C LYS A 109 15.25 -34.46 16.32
N ALA A 110 16.57 -34.37 16.54
CA ALA A 110 17.14 -34.35 17.88
C ALA A 110 16.71 -33.09 18.67
N LEU A 111 16.71 -31.92 18.02
CA LEU A 111 16.20 -30.67 18.62
C LEU A 111 14.71 -30.77 18.98
N VAL A 112 13.88 -31.35 18.11
CA VAL A 112 12.45 -31.56 18.38
C VAL A 112 12.24 -32.52 19.55
N ALA A 113 13.06 -33.58 19.65
CA ALA A 113 13.02 -34.49 20.78
C ALA A 113 13.42 -33.79 22.09
N ASP A 114 14.40 -32.88 22.05
CA ASP A 114 14.78 -32.05 23.19
C ASP A 114 13.64 -31.10 23.61
N TYR A 115 12.95 -30.47 22.66
CA TYR A 115 11.76 -29.65 22.97
C TYR A 115 10.61 -30.47 23.55
N GLU A 116 10.41 -31.70 23.07
CA GLU A 116 9.43 -32.62 23.65
C GLU A 116 9.82 -32.99 25.09
N GLN A 117 11.11 -33.21 25.36
CA GLN A 117 11.60 -33.46 26.70
C GLN A 117 11.45 -32.22 27.61
N GLN A 118 11.83 -31.03 27.13
CA GLN A 118 11.63 -29.77 27.86
C GLN A 118 10.17 -29.54 28.21
N TYR A 119 9.25 -29.91 27.31
CA TYR A 119 7.82 -29.88 27.58
C TYR A 119 7.43 -30.90 28.65
N GLN A 120 7.89 -32.15 28.56
CA GLN A 120 7.63 -33.17 29.59
C GLN A 120 8.20 -32.80 30.97
N ASP A 121 9.35 -32.13 31.00
CA ASP A 121 10.00 -31.60 32.19
C ASP A 121 9.33 -30.28 32.67
N GLY A 122 8.39 -29.73 31.89
CA GLY A 122 7.61 -28.53 32.16
C GLY A 122 8.36 -27.19 31.97
N LEU A 123 9.57 -27.21 31.42
CA LEU A 123 10.36 -26.00 31.17
C LEU A 123 9.72 -25.05 30.15
N ILE A 124 8.88 -25.58 29.24
CA ILE A 124 8.17 -24.83 28.21
C ILE A 124 6.69 -25.23 28.17
N THR A 125 5.83 -24.34 27.69
CA THR A 125 4.40 -24.60 27.48
C THR A 125 4.15 -25.34 26.16
N GLN A 126 2.97 -25.96 26.01
CA GLN A 126 2.58 -26.63 24.75
C GLN A 126 2.58 -25.68 23.54
N GLN A 127 2.16 -24.42 23.72
CA GLN A 127 2.12 -23.43 22.64
C GLN A 127 3.54 -22.99 22.23
N GLU A 128 4.45 -22.82 23.20
CA GLU A 128 5.86 -22.53 22.92
C GLU A 128 6.53 -23.71 22.21
N LYS A 129 6.23 -24.95 22.63
CA LYS A 129 6.70 -26.16 21.95
C LYS A 129 6.25 -26.16 20.49
N TYR A 130 4.96 -25.95 20.23
CA TYR A 130 4.39 -25.88 18.89
C TYR A 130 5.14 -24.87 18.00
N ASN A 131 5.34 -23.65 18.51
CA ASN A 131 6.04 -22.59 17.78
C ASN A 131 7.52 -22.95 17.53
N LYS A 132 8.23 -23.44 18.53
CA LYS A 132 9.65 -23.85 18.42
C LYS A 132 9.85 -25.01 17.45
N VAL A 133 8.96 -25.99 17.44
CA VAL A 133 9.02 -27.14 16.52
C VAL A 133 8.80 -26.67 15.08
N ILE A 134 7.83 -25.79 14.84
CA ILE A 134 7.59 -25.21 13.52
C ILE A 134 8.79 -24.41 13.04
N ASP A 135 9.37 -23.57 13.90
CA ASP A 135 10.53 -22.75 13.55
C ASP A 135 11.75 -23.63 13.21
N ALA A 136 12.03 -24.65 14.03
CA ALA A 136 13.12 -25.59 13.78
C ALA A 136 12.97 -26.31 12.42
N TRP A 137 11.76 -26.78 12.08
CA TRP A 137 11.50 -27.42 10.79
C TRP A 137 11.52 -26.45 9.62
N SER A 138 11.05 -25.21 9.79
CA SER A 138 11.13 -24.16 8.79
C SER A 138 12.59 -23.84 8.45
N GLY A 139 13.40 -23.59 9.48
CA GLY A 139 14.84 -23.34 9.36
C GLY A 139 15.59 -24.53 8.75
N CYS A 140 15.26 -25.77 9.13
CA CYS A 140 15.81 -26.97 8.48
C CYS A 140 15.49 -26.99 6.98
N GLY A 141 14.24 -26.72 6.61
CA GLY A 141 13.83 -26.71 5.21
C GLY A 141 14.62 -25.68 4.39
N ASP A 142 14.89 -24.52 4.95
CA ASP A 142 15.64 -23.46 4.25
C ASP A 142 17.14 -23.78 4.14
N ARG A 143 17.74 -24.38 5.18
CA ARG A 143 19.12 -24.91 5.12
C ARG A 143 19.27 -26.00 4.06
N VAL A 144 18.32 -26.93 3.98
CA VAL A 144 18.30 -27.99 2.95
C VAL A 144 18.15 -27.39 1.54
N ALA A 145 17.28 -26.39 1.38
CA ALA A 145 17.10 -25.71 0.10
C ALA A 145 18.36 -24.96 -0.36
N ALA A 146 19.05 -24.28 0.55
CA ALA A 146 20.31 -23.61 0.27
C ALA A 146 21.39 -24.61 -0.16
N ALA A 147 21.58 -25.69 0.60
CA ALA A 147 22.54 -26.76 0.26
C ALA A 147 22.25 -27.39 -1.11
N MET A 148 20.97 -27.66 -1.41
CA MET A 148 20.54 -28.16 -2.72
C MET A 148 20.89 -27.16 -3.84
N MET A 149 20.62 -25.87 -3.63
CA MET A 149 20.91 -24.84 -4.64
C MET A 149 22.41 -24.68 -4.90
N ASP A 150 23.24 -24.77 -3.86
CA ASP A 150 24.69 -24.69 -3.99
C ASP A 150 25.27 -25.89 -4.76
N GLU A 151 24.75 -27.10 -4.52
CA GLU A 151 25.16 -28.29 -5.28
C GLU A 151 24.76 -28.22 -6.76
N ILE A 152 23.51 -27.86 -7.06
CA ILE A 152 23.04 -27.80 -8.45
C ILE A 152 23.72 -26.64 -9.22
N ARG A 153 24.13 -25.59 -8.52
CA ARG A 153 24.91 -24.47 -9.09
C ARG A 153 26.35 -24.87 -9.41
N ALA A 154 26.93 -25.82 -8.68
CA ALA A 154 28.32 -26.21 -8.89
C ALA A 154 28.52 -26.74 -10.31
N MET A 155 29.60 -26.29 -10.98
CA MET A 155 30.02 -26.80 -12.29
C MET A 155 31.20 -27.76 -12.08
N PRO A 156 30.96 -29.04 -11.75
CA PRO A 156 32.05 -29.98 -11.58
C PRO A 156 32.83 -30.11 -12.89
N LYS A 157 34.17 -30.06 -12.76
CA LYS A 157 35.05 -30.41 -13.88
C LYS A 157 34.96 -31.91 -14.09
N ASP A 158 34.80 -32.30 -15.33
CA ASP A 158 34.88 -33.69 -15.76
C ASP A 158 36.28 -34.24 -15.42
N PRO A 159 36.39 -35.30 -14.60
CA PRO A 159 37.66 -35.87 -14.18
C PRO A 159 38.53 -36.35 -15.36
N ASP A 160 37.90 -36.80 -16.45
CA ASP A 160 38.60 -37.43 -17.57
C ASP A 160 39.03 -36.41 -18.64
N THR A 161 38.25 -35.34 -18.84
CA THR A 161 38.48 -34.37 -19.92
C THR A 161 38.95 -32.99 -19.44
N GLY A 162 38.89 -32.73 -18.13
CA GLY A 162 39.21 -31.43 -17.53
C GLY A 162 38.25 -30.29 -17.94
N ARG A 163 37.21 -30.60 -18.72
CA ARG A 163 36.19 -29.65 -19.17
C ARG A 163 35.11 -29.49 -18.10
N LEU A 164 34.54 -28.30 -17.97
CA LEU A 164 33.38 -28.10 -17.10
C LEU A 164 32.20 -28.90 -17.63
N LYS A 165 31.53 -29.68 -16.77
CA LYS A 165 30.28 -30.34 -17.13
C LYS A 165 29.21 -29.30 -17.47
N PRO A 166 28.22 -29.63 -18.33
CA PRO A 166 27.08 -28.77 -18.60
C PRO A 166 26.37 -28.39 -17.30
N ILE A 167 25.89 -27.15 -17.25
CA ILE A 167 25.08 -26.66 -16.13
C ILE A 167 23.79 -27.48 -16.09
N ASN A 168 23.32 -27.78 -14.89
CA ASN A 168 22.05 -28.46 -14.69
C ASN A 168 20.87 -27.67 -15.28
N SER A 169 20.01 -28.36 -16.03
CA SER A 169 18.87 -27.75 -16.71
C SER A 169 17.86 -27.10 -15.75
N ILE A 170 17.59 -27.71 -14.59
CA ILE A 170 16.65 -27.19 -13.59
C ILE A 170 17.17 -25.87 -13.03
N TYR A 171 18.46 -25.80 -12.72
CA TYR A 171 19.08 -24.55 -12.29
C TYR A 171 19.03 -23.49 -13.38
N MET A 172 19.31 -23.84 -14.64
CA MET A 172 19.17 -22.89 -15.76
C MET A 172 17.74 -22.34 -15.86
N MET A 173 16.70 -23.18 -15.74
CA MET A 173 15.30 -22.74 -15.81
C MET A 173 14.92 -21.78 -14.68
N SER A 174 15.34 -22.07 -13.44
CA SER A 174 15.00 -21.22 -12.31
C SER A 174 15.87 -19.97 -12.22
N HIS A 175 17.18 -20.07 -12.40
CA HIS A 175 18.09 -18.94 -12.34
C HIS A 175 17.84 -17.94 -13.48
N SER A 176 17.47 -18.42 -14.68
CA SER A 176 17.06 -17.53 -15.77
C SER A 176 15.71 -16.83 -15.53
N GLY A 177 14.93 -17.30 -14.55
CA GLY A 177 13.57 -16.82 -14.31
C GLY A 177 12.56 -17.21 -15.40
N ALA A 178 12.92 -18.14 -16.30
CA ALA A 178 12.03 -18.62 -17.35
C ALA A 178 10.83 -19.37 -16.76
N ARG A 179 11.09 -20.34 -15.87
CA ARG A 179 10.09 -21.08 -15.12
C ARG A 179 10.75 -21.79 -13.94
N GLY A 180 10.08 -21.82 -12.79
CA GLY A 180 10.62 -22.46 -11.58
C GLY A 180 11.09 -21.43 -10.55
N SER A 181 10.68 -21.60 -9.30
CA SER A 181 11.21 -20.83 -8.16
C SER A 181 12.09 -21.71 -7.26
N PRO A 182 12.98 -21.12 -6.44
CA PRO A 182 13.71 -21.85 -5.40
C PRO A 182 12.80 -22.67 -4.48
N ALA A 183 11.63 -22.15 -4.14
CA ALA A 183 10.61 -22.88 -3.36
C ALA A 183 10.09 -24.14 -4.09
N GLN A 184 9.89 -24.08 -5.42
CA GLN A 184 9.49 -25.25 -6.21
C GLN A 184 10.63 -26.28 -6.32
N MET A 185 11.88 -25.81 -6.47
CA MET A 185 13.04 -26.70 -6.49
C MET A 185 13.24 -27.40 -5.14
N LYS A 186 13.05 -26.69 -4.02
CA LYS A 186 13.05 -27.23 -2.66
C LYS A 186 12.11 -28.44 -2.53
N GLN A 187 10.91 -28.36 -3.11
CA GLN A 187 9.94 -29.47 -3.09
C GLN A 187 10.34 -30.65 -4.00
N LEU A 188 11.04 -30.37 -5.11
CA LEU A 188 11.46 -31.41 -6.06
C LEU A 188 12.58 -32.29 -5.52
N ALA A 189 13.64 -31.68 -4.94
CA ALA A 189 14.86 -32.39 -4.58
C ALA A 189 15.37 -32.14 -3.15
N GLY A 190 14.84 -31.15 -2.43
CA GLY A 190 15.16 -30.91 -1.02
C GLY A 190 14.22 -31.70 -0.11
N MET A 191 13.25 -31.01 0.46
CA MET A 191 12.14 -31.56 1.23
C MET A 191 10.89 -30.72 0.99
N ARG A 192 9.70 -31.31 1.12
CA ARG A 192 8.46 -30.56 0.90
C ARG A 192 8.12 -29.62 2.05
N GLY A 193 8.46 -29.98 3.29
CA GLY A 193 8.33 -29.12 4.47
C GLY A 193 6.97 -29.17 5.16
N LEU A 194 6.66 -28.11 5.92
CA LEU A 194 5.45 -27.99 6.73
C LEU A 194 4.22 -27.60 5.90
N MET A 195 3.09 -28.26 6.14
CA MET A 195 1.82 -28.02 5.45
C MET A 195 0.79 -27.37 6.38
N ALA A 196 -0.13 -26.58 5.81
CA ALA A 196 -1.24 -26.00 6.56
C ALA A 196 -2.50 -26.89 6.52
N LYS A 197 -3.19 -26.98 7.65
CA LYS A 197 -4.55 -27.54 7.77
C LYS A 197 -5.56 -26.63 7.06
N PRO A 198 -6.79 -27.13 6.78
CA PRO A 198 -7.86 -26.30 6.27
C PRO A 198 -8.20 -25.11 7.18
N SER A 199 -8.02 -25.26 8.50
CA SER A 199 -8.18 -24.19 9.50
C SER A 199 -7.17 -23.05 9.36
N GLY A 200 -6.01 -23.29 8.72
CA GLY A 200 -4.90 -22.35 8.62
C GLY A 200 -3.74 -22.65 9.58
N GLU A 201 -3.96 -23.50 10.59
CA GLU A 201 -2.89 -23.97 11.47
C GLU A 201 -1.86 -24.81 10.71
N ILE A 202 -0.59 -24.69 11.08
CA ILE A 202 0.49 -25.50 10.51
C ILE A 202 0.49 -26.87 11.19
N ILE A 203 0.68 -27.93 10.41
CA ILE A 203 0.84 -29.30 10.91
C ILE A 203 2.29 -29.45 11.40
N GLU A 204 2.46 -29.81 12.69
CA GLU A 204 3.78 -29.98 13.33
C GLU A 204 4.65 -31.05 12.67
N THR A 205 4.02 -32.07 12.07
CA THR A 205 4.73 -33.15 11.35
C THR A 205 5.02 -32.74 9.91
N PRO A 206 6.29 -32.45 9.56
CA PRO A 206 6.66 -32.03 8.22
C PRO A 206 6.67 -33.22 7.25
N ILE A 207 6.65 -32.89 5.95
CA ILE A 207 6.94 -33.85 4.88
C ILE A 207 8.45 -33.78 4.59
N ILE A 208 9.19 -34.78 5.07
CA ILE A 208 10.66 -34.88 4.93
C ILE A 208 11.02 -35.31 3.50
N SER A 209 10.17 -36.15 2.91
CA SER A 209 10.35 -36.66 1.56
C SER A 209 10.19 -35.56 0.50
N ASN A 210 10.86 -35.71 -0.64
CA ASN A 210 10.68 -34.86 -1.81
C ASN A 210 10.04 -35.62 -2.98
N PHE A 211 9.73 -34.93 -4.09
CA PHE A 211 9.08 -35.58 -5.23
C PHE A 211 9.97 -36.60 -5.95
N LYS A 212 11.30 -36.48 -5.88
CA LYS A 212 12.22 -37.48 -6.47
C LYS A 212 12.25 -38.78 -5.65
N GLU A 213 12.20 -38.67 -4.32
CA GLU A 213 12.16 -39.81 -3.39
C GLU A 213 10.78 -40.49 -3.39
N GLY A 214 9.72 -39.72 -3.62
CA GLY A 214 8.33 -40.16 -3.51
C GLY A 214 7.76 -39.88 -2.12
N LEU A 215 6.43 -39.77 -2.03
CA LEU A 215 5.74 -39.48 -0.77
C LEU A 215 5.08 -40.75 -0.23
N THR A 216 5.12 -40.94 1.08
CA THR A 216 4.31 -41.97 1.74
C THR A 216 2.83 -41.63 1.67
N VAL A 217 1.95 -42.60 1.93
CA VAL A 217 0.48 -42.40 1.90
C VAL A 217 0.05 -41.29 2.87
N LEU A 218 0.65 -41.25 4.07
CA LEU A 218 0.34 -40.24 5.08
C LEU A 218 0.83 -38.84 4.67
N GLU A 219 2.07 -38.73 4.18
CA GLU A 219 2.61 -37.45 3.67
C GLU A 219 1.79 -36.92 2.49
N TYR A 220 1.41 -37.81 1.56
CA TYR A 220 0.55 -37.46 0.44
C TYR A 220 -0.82 -36.97 0.93
N PHE A 221 -1.46 -37.70 1.85
CA PHE A 221 -2.76 -37.32 2.43
C PHE A 221 -2.70 -35.96 3.13
N ASN A 222 -1.67 -35.71 3.96
CA ASN A 222 -1.46 -34.42 4.62
C ASN A 222 -1.30 -33.30 3.58
N SER A 223 -0.56 -33.54 2.51
CA SER A 223 -0.40 -32.58 1.41
C SER A 223 -1.72 -32.27 0.67
N THR A 224 -2.70 -33.19 0.64
CA THR A 224 -3.95 -32.95 -0.10
C THR A 224 -4.81 -31.84 0.51
N HIS A 225 -4.70 -31.60 1.83
CA HIS A 225 -5.46 -30.57 2.52
C HIS A 225 -5.11 -29.17 2.00
N GLY A 226 -3.82 -28.84 2.00
CA GLY A 226 -3.32 -27.56 1.48
C GLY A 226 -3.64 -27.38 -0.01
N ALA A 227 -3.44 -28.43 -0.83
CA ALA A 227 -3.73 -28.39 -2.26
C ALA A 227 -5.22 -28.13 -2.55
N ARG A 228 -6.13 -28.86 -1.87
CA ARG A 228 -7.58 -28.69 -2.05
C ARG A 228 -8.05 -27.31 -1.59
N LYS A 229 -7.55 -26.82 -0.45
CA LYS A 229 -7.85 -25.46 0.03
C LYS A 229 -7.38 -24.42 -0.98
N GLY A 230 -6.15 -24.54 -1.48
CA GLY A 230 -5.61 -23.62 -2.48
C GLY A 230 -6.45 -23.56 -3.77
N LEU A 231 -6.91 -24.70 -4.28
CA LEU A 231 -7.81 -24.76 -5.44
C LEU A 231 -9.16 -24.10 -5.16
N ALA A 232 -9.78 -24.45 -4.04
CA ALA A 232 -11.09 -23.90 -3.65
C ALA A 232 -11.02 -22.37 -3.44
N ASP A 233 -10.00 -21.90 -2.73
CA ASP A 233 -9.76 -20.47 -2.50
C ASP A 233 -9.55 -19.72 -3.82
N THR A 234 -8.77 -20.29 -4.75
CA THR A 234 -8.54 -19.66 -6.06
C THR A 234 -9.86 -19.53 -6.83
N ALA A 235 -10.67 -20.59 -6.86
CA ALA A 235 -11.96 -20.59 -7.55
C ALA A 235 -12.94 -19.57 -6.94
N LEU A 236 -13.04 -19.49 -5.61
CA LEU A 236 -13.96 -18.59 -4.92
C LEU A 236 -13.48 -17.13 -4.93
N LYS A 237 -12.20 -16.88 -4.68
CA LYS A 237 -11.66 -15.52 -4.53
C LYS A 237 -11.52 -14.78 -5.88
N THR A 238 -11.43 -15.50 -7.01
CA THR A 238 -11.43 -14.89 -8.35
C THR A 238 -12.69 -14.05 -8.59
N ALA A 239 -13.86 -14.54 -8.16
CA ALA A 239 -15.12 -13.80 -8.28
C ALA A 239 -15.10 -12.49 -7.47
N ASN A 240 -14.53 -12.52 -6.26
CA ASN A 240 -14.40 -11.33 -5.41
C ASN A 240 -13.50 -10.27 -6.04
N SER A 241 -12.43 -10.68 -6.71
CA SER A 241 -11.53 -9.77 -7.44
C SER A 241 -12.24 -9.09 -8.60
N GLY A 242 -12.90 -9.87 -9.47
CA GLY A 242 -13.67 -9.30 -10.59
C GLY A 242 -14.76 -8.34 -10.10
N TYR A 243 -15.41 -8.66 -8.99
CA TYR A 243 -16.40 -7.80 -8.37
C TYR A 243 -15.81 -6.50 -7.80
N LEU A 244 -14.63 -6.57 -7.16
CA LEU A 244 -13.91 -5.37 -6.71
C LEU A 244 -13.53 -4.48 -7.90
N THR A 245 -12.96 -5.06 -8.96
CA THR A 245 -12.61 -4.32 -10.19
C THR A 245 -13.82 -3.59 -10.76
N ARG A 246 -14.97 -4.27 -10.84
CA ARG A 246 -16.22 -3.66 -11.28
C ARG A 246 -16.58 -2.44 -10.42
N ARG A 247 -16.58 -2.58 -9.09
CA ARG A 247 -16.88 -1.48 -8.16
C ARG A 247 -15.90 -0.32 -8.27
N LEU A 248 -14.61 -0.60 -8.45
CA LEU A 248 -13.58 0.41 -8.66
C LEU A 248 -13.82 1.20 -9.96
N VAL A 249 -14.22 0.54 -11.04
CA VAL A 249 -14.58 1.22 -12.29
C VAL A 249 -15.84 2.07 -12.08
N ASP A 250 -16.86 1.53 -11.40
CA ASP A 250 -18.12 2.23 -11.17
C ASP A 250 -17.96 3.53 -10.38
N VAL A 251 -17.03 3.60 -9.42
CA VAL A 251 -16.77 4.81 -8.63
C VAL A 251 -15.84 5.79 -9.35
N SER A 252 -14.95 5.32 -10.23
CA SER A 252 -13.87 6.15 -10.80
C SER A 252 -14.00 6.47 -12.27
N GLN A 253 -14.96 5.89 -12.98
CA GLN A 253 -15.15 6.10 -14.42
C GLN A 253 -15.14 7.58 -14.81
N ASP A 254 -15.78 8.46 -14.04
CA ASP A 254 -15.94 9.87 -14.37
C ASP A 254 -14.65 10.69 -14.17
N CYS A 255 -13.61 10.08 -13.61
CA CYS A 255 -12.28 10.66 -13.49
C CYS A 255 -11.52 10.59 -14.82
N THR A 256 -11.56 11.70 -15.57
CA THR A 256 -10.84 11.90 -16.83
C THR A 256 -9.87 13.08 -16.74
N ILE A 257 -8.88 13.13 -17.62
CA ILE A 257 -8.01 14.32 -17.72
C ILE A 257 -8.73 15.40 -18.51
N VAL A 258 -9.06 16.53 -17.88
CA VAL A 258 -9.84 17.60 -18.53
C VAL A 258 -8.99 18.80 -18.93
N GLU A 259 -7.96 19.13 -18.18
CA GLU A 259 -7.14 20.32 -18.36
C GLU A 259 -5.66 20.03 -18.10
N ILE A 260 -4.78 20.96 -18.47
CA ILE A 260 -3.33 20.76 -18.34
C ILE A 260 -2.88 21.02 -16.89
N ASP A 261 -3.33 22.12 -16.30
CA ASP A 261 -2.92 22.56 -14.98
C ASP A 261 -4.11 23.22 -14.25
N CYS A 262 -4.35 22.78 -13.02
CA CYS A 262 -5.38 23.37 -12.16
C CYS A 262 -4.87 24.53 -11.29
N GLY A 263 -3.56 24.80 -11.30
CA GLY A 263 -2.96 25.90 -10.52
C GLY A 263 -2.87 25.66 -9.01
N THR A 264 -3.14 24.45 -8.51
CA THR A 264 -3.09 24.18 -7.07
C THR A 264 -1.67 24.30 -6.50
N GLU A 265 -1.56 24.98 -5.36
CA GLU A 265 -0.33 25.09 -4.55
C GLU A 265 -0.23 23.97 -3.50
N ARG A 266 -1.30 23.18 -3.32
CA ARG A 266 -1.28 22.05 -2.39
C ARG A 266 -0.34 20.97 -2.90
N ALA A 267 0.38 20.34 -1.97
CA ALA A 267 1.35 19.31 -2.28
C ALA A 267 1.25 18.11 -1.33
N LEU A 268 1.58 16.93 -1.85
CA LEU A 268 1.71 15.71 -1.06
C LEU A 268 3.19 15.45 -0.80
N GLU A 269 3.58 15.26 0.46
CA GLU A 269 4.94 14.91 0.84
C GLU A 269 5.18 13.40 0.62
N MET A 270 6.18 13.05 -0.18
CA MET A 270 6.53 11.65 -0.48
C MET A 270 7.86 11.27 0.16
N LYS A 271 7.89 10.12 0.82
CA LYS A 271 9.07 9.57 1.53
C LYS A 271 9.43 8.18 1.02
N ALA A 272 10.68 7.75 1.22
CA ALA A 272 11.03 6.34 1.01
C ALA A 272 10.29 5.44 2.02
N ILE A 273 9.92 4.23 1.61
CA ILE A 273 9.22 3.29 2.50
C ILE A 273 10.24 2.29 3.02
N ILE A 274 10.54 2.39 4.31
CA ILE A 274 11.51 1.58 5.03
C ILE A 274 10.75 0.69 6.01
N GLN A 275 10.92 -0.62 5.90
CA GLN A 275 10.31 -1.60 6.80
C GLN A 275 11.38 -2.59 7.25
N GLY A 276 11.54 -2.74 8.56
CA GLY A 276 12.43 -3.75 9.13
C GLY A 276 13.90 -3.59 8.72
N GLY A 277 14.37 -2.34 8.56
CA GLY A 277 15.73 -2.04 8.13
C GLY A 277 15.97 -2.13 6.61
N SER A 278 15.00 -2.59 5.83
CA SER A 278 15.10 -2.69 4.38
C SER A 278 14.26 -1.63 3.67
N THR A 279 14.82 -0.97 2.66
CA THR A 279 14.08 -0.05 1.79
C THR A 279 13.23 -0.86 0.83
N ILE A 280 11.92 -0.92 1.07
CA ILE A 280 10.97 -1.63 0.20
C ILE A 280 10.76 -0.88 -1.10
N ALA A 281 10.63 0.45 -1.01
CA ALA A 281 10.48 1.33 -2.17
C ALA A 281 11.34 2.57 -1.97
N SER A 282 12.25 2.84 -2.91
CA SER A 282 13.06 4.06 -2.89
C SER A 282 12.17 5.28 -3.15
N LEU A 283 12.64 6.45 -2.71
CA LEU A 283 11.98 7.71 -3.03
C LEU A 283 11.87 7.89 -4.55
N GLY A 284 12.94 7.55 -5.29
CA GLY A 284 13.00 7.63 -6.75
C GLY A 284 11.92 6.81 -7.45
N GLU A 285 11.70 5.56 -7.02
CA GLU A 285 10.64 4.71 -7.58
C GLU A 285 9.24 5.30 -7.38
N ARG A 286 8.99 5.93 -6.22
CA ARG A 286 7.68 6.51 -5.89
C ARG A 286 7.38 7.81 -6.64
N VAL A 287 8.40 8.66 -6.84
CA VAL A 287 8.22 9.98 -7.47
C VAL A 287 8.36 9.96 -9.00
N LEU A 288 8.84 8.86 -9.59
CA LEU A 288 9.00 8.74 -11.04
C LEU A 288 7.68 9.03 -11.79
N GLY A 289 7.74 9.94 -12.77
CA GLY A 289 6.59 10.34 -13.57
C GLY A 289 5.55 11.15 -12.80
N ARG A 290 5.93 11.78 -11.69
CA ARG A 290 5.16 12.80 -10.96
C ARG A 290 5.72 14.19 -11.24
N THR A 291 4.91 15.20 -10.95
CA THR A 291 5.28 16.61 -11.12
C THR A 291 5.69 17.19 -9.77
N THR A 292 6.79 17.94 -9.71
CA THR A 292 7.24 18.64 -8.51
C THR A 292 6.25 19.75 -8.12
N ALA A 293 6.03 19.92 -6.82
CA ALA A 293 5.23 21.02 -6.28
C ALA A 293 6.08 22.12 -5.63
N GLU A 294 7.38 21.89 -5.44
CA GLU A 294 8.35 22.89 -4.99
C GLU A 294 9.70 22.67 -5.69
N ASP A 295 10.55 23.69 -5.64
CA ASP A 295 11.92 23.61 -6.14
C ASP A 295 12.74 22.60 -5.33
N ILE A 296 13.35 21.62 -6.01
CA ILE A 296 14.26 20.67 -5.37
C ILE A 296 15.66 21.28 -5.34
N VAL A 297 16.12 21.60 -4.13
CA VAL A 297 17.43 22.23 -3.88
C VAL A 297 18.47 21.22 -3.40
N ASP A 298 19.74 21.42 -3.80
CA ASP A 298 20.86 20.70 -3.18
C ASP A 298 21.08 21.21 -1.76
N SER A 299 21.14 20.31 -0.79
CA SER A 299 21.44 20.67 0.60
C SER A 299 22.87 21.19 0.80
N LYS A 300 23.81 20.89 -0.11
CA LYS A 300 25.21 21.31 0.00
C LYS A 300 25.44 22.73 -0.49
N ASP A 301 24.87 23.05 -1.65
CA ASP A 301 25.21 24.27 -2.40
C ASP A 301 24.04 25.26 -2.47
N GLY A 302 22.83 24.84 -2.07
CA GLY A 302 21.60 25.64 -2.16
C GLY A 302 21.11 25.90 -3.58
N SER A 303 21.73 25.27 -4.59
CA SER A 303 21.33 25.40 -6.00
C SER A 303 20.07 24.60 -6.30
N ILE A 304 19.17 25.17 -7.10
CA ILE A 304 17.99 24.48 -7.62
C ILE A 304 18.43 23.46 -8.67
N ILE A 305 18.07 22.19 -8.45
CA ILE A 305 18.43 21.07 -9.33
C ILE A 305 17.28 20.77 -10.29
N ILE A 306 16.06 20.77 -9.75
CA ILE A 306 14.82 20.53 -10.50
C ILE A 306 13.84 21.63 -10.09
N PRO A 307 13.36 22.45 -11.02
CA PRO A 307 12.42 23.51 -10.72
C PRO A 307 11.03 22.96 -10.38
N GLU A 308 10.21 23.80 -9.78
CA GLU A 308 8.79 23.56 -9.55
C GLU A 308 8.04 23.31 -10.87
N GLY A 309 7.08 22.38 -10.84
CA GLY A 309 6.19 22.10 -11.97
C GLY A 309 6.81 21.23 -13.06
N GLU A 310 8.00 20.69 -12.84
CA GLU A 310 8.71 19.82 -13.79
C GLU A 310 8.28 18.36 -13.61
N LEU A 311 8.16 17.64 -14.73
CA LEU A 311 7.83 16.22 -14.73
C LEU A 311 9.09 15.39 -14.49
N LEU A 312 9.10 14.62 -13.40
CA LEU A 312 10.26 13.80 -13.00
C LEU A 312 10.48 12.63 -13.96
N ASP A 313 11.62 12.68 -14.66
CA ASP A 313 12.16 11.59 -15.48
C ASP A 313 13.23 10.77 -14.73
N GLU A 314 13.72 9.70 -15.34
CA GLU A 314 14.69 8.81 -14.71
C GLU A 314 16.06 9.47 -14.48
N ALA A 315 16.46 10.44 -15.31
CA ALA A 315 17.71 11.16 -15.14
C ALA A 315 17.65 12.13 -13.95
N MET A 316 16.52 12.79 -13.76
CA MET A 316 16.19 13.63 -12.61
C MET A 316 16.10 12.78 -11.34
N VAL A 317 15.46 11.62 -11.39
CA VAL A 317 15.39 10.68 -10.26
C VAL A 317 16.78 10.21 -9.84
N ALA A 318 17.66 9.88 -10.79
CA ALA A 318 19.04 9.49 -10.47
C ALA A 318 19.81 10.63 -9.75
N LYS A 319 19.54 11.89 -10.09
CA LYS A 319 20.10 13.05 -9.36
C LYS A 319 19.53 13.13 -7.94
N ILE A 320 18.21 12.98 -7.79
CA ILE A 320 17.53 12.97 -6.48
C ILE A 320 18.13 11.90 -5.56
N GLU A 321 18.31 10.67 -6.07
CA GLU A 321 18.91 9.57 -5.30
C GLU A 321 20.38 9.83 -4.95
N ALA A 322 21.14 10.49 -5.83
CA ALA A 322 22.55 10.83 -5.56
C ALA A 322 22.72 11.86 -4.44
N ILE A 323 21.78 12.80 -4.30
CA ILE A 323 21.80 13.82 -3.23
C ILE A 323 21.40 13.18 -1.88
N GLY A 324 20.50 12.19 -1.92
CA GLY A 324 20.00 11.52 -0.73
C GLY A 324 18.94 12.34 0.02
N ILE A 325 18.07 13.05 -0.71
CA ILE A 325 16.93 13.76 -0.13
C ILE A 325 15.94 12.76 0.48
N GLN A 326 15.41 13.05 1.66
CA GLN A 326 14.50 12.15 2.39
C GLN A 326 13.03 12.28 1.95
N ALA A 327 12.59 13.49 1.62
CA ALA A 327 11.21 13.80 1.30
C ALA A 327 11.11 14.83 0.17
N ILE A 328 10.12 14.67 -0.70
CA ILE A 328 9.83 15.60 -1.81
C ILE A 328 8.34 15.89 -1.84
N LYS A 329 7.98 17.16 -1.99
CA LYS A 329 6.60 17.57 -2.26
C LYS A 329 6.26 17.44 -3.75
N ILE A 330 5.23 16.65 -4.03
CA ILE A 330 4.73 16.40 -5.39
C ILE A 330 3.28 16.84 -5.54
N ARG A 331 2.87 17.04 -6.80
CA ARG A 331 1.46 17.16 -7.15
C ARG A 331 0.82 15.77 -7.23
N SER A 332 -0.44 15.66 -6.80
CA SER A 332 -1.19 14.40 -6.77
C SER A 332 -2.61 14.60 -7.33
N PRO A 333 -3.22 13.56 -7.95
CA PRO A 333 -4.64 13.56 -8.28
C PRO A 333 -5.54 13.81 -7.06
N LEU A 334 -5.12 13.41 -5.86
CA LEU A 334 -5.89 13.58 -4.63
C LEU A 334 -6.20 15.05 -4.34
N ILE A 335 -5.18 15.91 -4.42
CA ILE A 335 -5.25 17.32 -4.06
C ILE A 335 -5.61 18.22 -5.24
N CYS A 336 -5.86 17.67 -6.42
CA CYS A 336 -6.17 18.43 -7.62
C CYS A 336 -7.45 19.28 -7.46
N GLU A 337 -7.40 20.54 -7.88
CA GLU A 337 -8.51 21.51 -7.79
C GLU A 337 -9.34 21.61 -9.09
N SER A 338 -9.10 20.72 -10.06
CA SER A 338 -9.92 20.66 -11.27
C SER A 338 -11.38 20.39 -10.92
N LYS A 339 -12.29 21.21 -11.46
CA LYS A 339 -13.75 21.14 -11.23
C LYS A 339 -14.39 19.86 -11.72
N MET A 340 -13.85 19.23 -12.75
CA MET A 340 -14.26 17.90 -13.20
C MET A 340 -13.01 17.08 -13.48
N GLY A 341 -13.00 15.81 -13.09
CA GLY A 341 -11.84 14.95 -13.33
C GLY A 341 -10.56 15.43 -12.64
N VAL A 342 -9.43 15.37 -13.35
CA VAL A 342 -8.08 15.70 -12.85
C VAL A 342 -7.29 16.45 -13.93
N CYS A 343 -6.35 17.31 -13.54
CA CYS A 343 -5.45 17.98 -14.49
C CYS A 343 -4.21 17.12 -14.83
N ALA A 344 -3.63 17.33 -16.00
CA ALA A 344 -2.49 16.56 -16.48
C ALA A 344 -1.27 16.67 -15.56
N LYS A 345 -0.96 17.85 -15.02
CA LYS A 345 0.18 18.04 -14.11
C LYS A 345 0.02 17.32 -12.76
N CYS A 346 -1.19 17.28 -12.18
CA CYS A 346 -1.44 16.54 -10.94
C CYS A 346 -1.32 15.03 -11.13
N TYR A 347 -1.65 14.51 -12.31
CA TYR A 347 -1.51 13.08 -12.62
C TYR A 347 -0.07 12.70 -13.07
N GLY A 348 0.58 13.60 -13.81
CA GLY A 348 1.92 13.47 -14.34
C GLY A 348 1.99 12.63 -15.62
N ARG A 349 2.83 11.59 -15.59
CA ARG A 349 3.14 10.72 -16.74
C ARG A 349 2.11 9.60 -16.92
N ASP A 350 1.73 9.33 -18.17
CA ASP A 350 1.10 8.08 -18.58
C ASP A 350 2.15 6.95 -18.55
N LEU A 351 1.93 5.97 -17.68
CA LEU A 351 2.86 4.86 -17.46
C LEU A 351 2.85 3.85 -18.63
N ALA A 352 1.83 3.86 -19.49
CA ALA A 352 1.76 2.95 -20.63
C ALA A 352 2.55 3.45 -21.84
N ARG A 353 2.50 4.76 -22.11
CA ARG A 353 3.20 5.39 -23.25
C ARG A 353 4.52 6.07 -22.86
N GLY A 354 4.72 6.34 -21.58
CA GLY A 354 5.90 7.04 -21.10
C GLY A 354 5.94 8.53 -21.44
N THR A 355 4.83 9.14 -21.89
CA THR A 355 4.68 10.58 -22.14
C THR A 355 3.87 11.25 -21.02
N PRO A 356 3.86 12.59 -20.92
CA PRO A 356 2.83 13.27 -20.13
C PRO A 356 1.43 12.77 -20.51
N VAL A 357 0.53 12.67 -19.53
CA VAL A 357 -0.83 12.17 -19.79
C VAL A 357 -1.59 13.09 -20.74
N ASN A 358 -2.33 12.51 -21.68
CA ASN A 358 -3.05 13.31 -22.67
C ASN A 358 -4.39 13.79 -22.13
N ILE A 359 -4.87 14.91 -22.67
CA ILE A 359 -6.20 15.40 -22.34
C ILE A 359 -7.26 14.45 -22.94
N GLY A 360 -8.27 14.11 -22.15
CA GLY A 360 -9.31 13.14 -22.47
C GLY A 360 -9.00 11.71 -22.05
N GLU A 361 -7.82 11.42 -21.49
CA GLU A 361 -7.47 10.08 -21.02
C GLU A 361 -8.35 9.69 -19.82
N ALA A 362 -8.94 8.49 -19.86
CA ALA A 362 -9.84 7.97 -18.81
C ALA A 362 -9.05 7.35 -17.65
N VAL A 363 -8.34 8.19 -16.90
CA VAL A 363 -7.40 7.77 -15.84
C VAL A 363 -8.06 7.01 -14.70
N GLY A 364 -9.32 7.27 -14.39
CA GLY A 364 -10.05 6.51 -13.37
C GLY A 364 -10.27 5.04 -13.76
N VAL A 365 -10.70 4.78 -15.01
CA VAL A 365 -10.85 3.41 -15.52
C VAL A 365 -9.50 2.68 -15.54
N ILE A 366 -8.44 3.37 -15.96
CA ILE A 366 -7.07 2.82 -15.94
C ILE A 366 -6.66 2.48 -14.50
N ALA A 367 -6.87 3.39 -13.55
CA ALA A 367 -6.56 3.17 -12.14
C ALA A 367 -7.31 1.96 -11.56
N ALA A 368 -8.60 1.85 -11.82
CA ALA A 368 -9.42 0.72 -11.38
C ALA A 368 -8.91 -0.61 -11.94
N GLN A 369 -8.54 -0.66 -13.22
CA GLN A 369 -7.98 -1.86 -13.86
C GLN A 369 -6.59 -2.21 -13.33
N SER A 370 -5.73 -1.21 -13.15
CA SER A 370 -4.37 -1.38 -12.60
C SER A 370 -4.36 -1.88 -11.16
N ILE A 371 -5.45 -1.69 -10.41
CA ILE A 371 -5.64 -2.24 -9.06
C ILE A 371 -6.31 -3.62 -9.13
N GLY A 372 -7.36 -3.74 -9.94
CA GLY A 372 -8.23 -4.92 -10.02
C GLY A 372 -7.62 -6.14 -10.73
N GLU A 373 -6.94 -5.95 -11.86
CA GLU A 373 -6.30 -7.06 -12.59
C GLU A 373 -5.24 -7.76 -11.74
N PRO A 374 -4.30 -7.04 -11.10
CA PRO A 374 -3.33 -7.69 -10.23
C PRO A 374 -3.99 -8.25 -8.96
N GLY A 375 -5.12 -7.69 -8.51
CA GLY A 375 -5.93 -8.25 -7.42
C GLY A 375 -6.32 -9.72 -7.67
N THR A 376 -6.59 -10.06 -8.94
CA THR A 376 -6.91 -11.45 -9.35
C THR A 376 -5.66 -12.33 -9.32
N GLN A 377 -4.50 -11.74 -9.62
CA GLN A 377 -3.22 -12.43 -9.48
C GLN A 377 -2.87 -12.70 -8.02
N LEU A 378 -3.20 -11.81 -7.07
CA LEU A 378 -3.01 -12.08 -5.63
C LEU A 378 -3.74 -13.37 -5.23
N THR A 379 -4.98 -13.53 -5.70
CA THR A 379 -5.80 -14.72 -5.39
C THR A 379 -5.26 -15.99 -6.05
N MET A 380 -4.69 -15.88 -7.27
CA MET A 380 -4.10 -17.03 -7.98
C MET A 380 -2.70 -17.40 -7.49
N ARG A 381 -1.85 -16.44 -7.08
CA ARG A 381 -0.50 -16.72 -6.57
C ARG A 381 -0.50 -17.37 -5.21
N THR A 382 -1.54 -17.11 -4.40
CA THR A 382 -1.79 -17.82 -3.14
C THR A 382 -1.79 -19.35 -3.34
N PHE A 383 -2.19 -19.86 -4.51
CA PHE A 383 -2.13 -21.29 -4.85
C PHE A 383 -0.73 -21.90 -4.69
N HIS A 384 0.32 -21.16 -5.04
CA HIS A 384 1.70 -21.65 -5.05
C HIS A 384 2.33 -21.63 -3.65
N ILE A 385 1.79 -20.79 -2.76
CA ILE A 385 2.24 -20.60 -1.38
C ILE A 385 1.35 -21.40 -0.41
N GLY A 386 0.10 -21.70 -0.76
CA GLY A 386 -0.88 -22.39 0.09
C GLY A 386 -0.52 -23.81 0.53
N GLY A 387 0.63 -24.33 0.11
CA GLY A 387 1.24 -25.53 0.67
C GLY A 387 2.30 -25.26 1.73
N ALA A 388 3.09 -24.19 1.62
CA ALA A 388 4.24 -23.92 2.49
C ALA A 388 4.06 -22.58 3.23
N ALA A 389 3.92 -22.65 4.55
CA ALA A 389 3.84 -21.45 5.39
C ALA A 389 5.25 -20.94 5.68
N GLN A 390 5.48 -19.63 5.52
CA GLN A 390 6.66 -18.93 6.03
C GLN A 390 6.18 -17.90 7.06
N LEU A 391 6.74 -17.99 8.27
CA LEU A 391 6.54 -16.99 9.31
C LEU A 391 7.64 -15.95 9.13
N ASN A 392 7.29 -14.74 8.71
CA ASN A 392 8.22 -13.61 8.68
C ASN A 392 7.92 -12.70 9.88
N GLU A 393 8.38 -13.09 11.07
CA GLU A 393 8.41 -12.19 12.21
C GLU A 393 9.87 -11.82 12.52
N GLN A 394 10.15 -10.51 12.53
CA GLN A 394 11.48 -9.99 12.86
C GLN A 394 11.58 -9.76 14.38
N SER A 395 12.56 -10.40 15.01
CA SER A 395 12.88 -10.27 16.44
C SER A 395 14.11 -9.39 16.70
N SER A 396 14.69 -8.81 15.64
CA SER A 396 15.91 -7.99 15.73
C SER A 396 15.90 -6.84 14.73
N PHE A 397 16.57 -5.75 15.10
CA PHE A 397 16.83 -4.60 14.24
C PHE A 397 18.33 -4.51 13.91
N GLU A 398 18.64 -4.35 12.62
CA GLU A 398 20.00 -4.26 12.08
C GLU A 398 20.26 -2.88 11.46
N ALA A 399 21.50 -2.40 11.57
CA ALA A 399 21.93 -1.10 11.07
C ALA A 399 21.84 -1.06 9.53
N ILE A 400 21.13 -0.07 8.99
CA ILE A 400 20.91 0.10 7.54
C ILE A 400 22.13 0.74 6.87
N ALA A 401 22.85 1.57 7.60
CA ALA A 401 23.99 2.34 7.12
C ALA A 401 25.03 2.51 8.23
N ASP A 402 26.26 2.81 7.82
CA ASP A 402 27.33 3.20 8.74
C ASP A 402 26.98 4.56 9.38
N GLY A 403 27.13 4.66 10.70
CA GLY A 403 26.81 5.89 11.41
C GLY A 403 27.01 5.80 12.91
N THR A 404 26.64 6.88 13.60
CA THR A 404 26.62 6.99 15.05
C THR A 404 25.18 6.84 15.52
N LEU A 405 24.95 5.98 16.50
CA LEU A 405 23.65 5.82 17.13
C LEU A 405 23.35 7.01 18.06
N GLU A 406 22.16 7.58 17.95
CA GLU A 406 21.62 8.58 18.87
C GLU A 406 20.28 8.07 19.43
N LEU A 407 20.21 7.91 20.75
CA LEU A 407 18.99 7.52 21.47
C LEU A 407 18.22 8.78 21.93
N ARG A 408 17.10 9.09 21.28
CA ARG A 408 16.24 10.24 21.60
C ARG A 408 15.06 9.83 22.48
N ASP A 409 14.90 10.51 23.60
CA ASP A 409 13.82 10.26 24.58
C ASP A 409 13.72 8.78 25.00
N MET A 410 14.86 8.09 25.06
CA MET A 410 14.93 6.65 25.31
C MET A 410 15.72 6.30 26.58
N PRO A 411 15.09 6.32 27.77
CA PRO A 411 15.74 5.84 28.98
C PRO A 411 16.06 4.34 28.86
N THR A 412 17.27 3.96 29.27
CA THR A 412 17.74 2.56 29.27
C THR A 412 18.06 2.09 30.67
N ILE A 413 17.82 0.80 30.95
CA ILE A 413 18.16 0.15 32.22
C ILE A 413 19.01 -1.10 31.97
N ARG A 414 19.90 -1.45 32.89
CA ARG A 414 20.76 -2.63 32.75
C ARG A 414 20.16 -3.83 33.48
N ASP A 415 19.94 -4.91 32.74
CA ASP A 415 19.47 -6.21 33.25
C ASP A 415 20.57 -6.92 34.09
N LYS A 416 20.20 -7.91 34.90
CA LYS A 416 21.12 -8.80 35.64
C LYS A 416 22.13 -9.48 34.74
N ASN A 417 21.74 -9.75 33.49
CA ASN A 417 22.59 -10.33 32.45
C ASN A 417 23.51 -9.31 31.75
N GLY A 418 23.52 -8.05 32.20
CA GLY A 418 24.38 -6.98 31.70
C GLY A 418 23.94 -6.34 30.39
N ARG A 419 22.76 -6.72 29.85
CA ARG A 419 22.14 -6.15 28.64
C ARG A 419 21.43 -4.83 28.96
N ASN A 420 21.42 -3.88 28.03
CA ASN A 420 20.68 -2.63 28.18
C ASN A 420 19.27 -2.80 27.62
N LEU A 421 18.24 -2.64 28.44
CA LEU A 421 16.84 -2.71 28.05
C LEU A 421 16.27 -1.30 27.84
N SER A 422 15.49 -1.11 26.79
CA SER A 422 14.73 0.13 26.55
C SER A 422 13.54 0.20 27.51
N LEU A 423 13.45 1.28 28.29
CA LEU A 423 12.27 1.62 29.09
C LEU A 423 11.31 2.55 28.35
N ALA A 424 11.69 3.01 27.16
CA ALA A 424 10.88 3.94 26.38
C ALA A 424 9.79 3.21 25.62
N ARG A 425 8.58 3.78 25.64
CA ARG A 425 7.46 3.34 24.78
C ARG A 425 7.43 4.08 23.44
N ASN A 426 7.86 5.35 23.45
CA ASN A 426 7.88 6.25 22.30
C ASN A 426 9.29 6.74 21.94
N GLY A 427 10.34 6.12 22.49
CA GLY A 427 11.72 6.53 22.22
C GLY A 427 12.10 6.28 20.76
N GLU A 428 12.89 7.19 20.20
CA GLU A 428 13.36 7.12 18.81
C GLU A 428 14.86 6.83 18.79
N LEU A 429 15.27 5.88 17.97
CA LEU A 429 16.66 5.53 17.72
C LEU A 429 17.02 6.05 16.33
N ALA A 430 17.91 7.03 16.28
CA ALA A 430 18.40 7.64 15.05
C ALA A 430 19.83 7.16 14.73
N ILE A 431 20.11 6.92 13.45
CA ILE A 431 21.47 6.67 12.94
C ILE A 431 21.92 7.93 12.23
N ILE A 432 22.95 8.59 12.74
CA ILE A 432 23.52 9.83 12.19
C ILE A 432 24.79 9.49 11.41
N ASP A 433 24.91 9.99 10.17
CA ASP A 433 26.14 9.83 9.41
C ASP A 433 27.28 10.73 9.91
N SER A 434 28.47 10.57 9.32
CA SER A 434 29.65 11.40 9.65
C SER A 434 29.50 12.89 9.29
N GLU A 435 28.49 13.24 8.48
CA GLU A 435 28.17 14.61 8.09
C GLU A 435 27.06 15.22 8.97
N GLY A 436 26.61 14.52 10.01
CA GLY A 436 25.58 15.00 10.93
C GLY A 436 24.15 14.84 10.39
N ARG A 437 23.95 14.10 9.30
CA ARG A 437 22.62 13.86 8.73
C ARG A 437 22.01 12.61 9.32
N GLU A 438 20.73 12.71 9.64
CA GLU A 438 19.91 11.57 10.04
C GLU A 438 19.71 10.63 8.84
N ARG A 439 20.10 9.37 8.96
CA ARG A 439 19.97 8.36 7.89
C ARG A 439 18.75 7.47 8.07
N ALA A 440 18.44 7.12 9.31
CA ALA A 440 17.30 6.28 9.65
C ALA A 440 16.86 6.59 11.07
N THR A 441 15.55 6.58 11.30
CA THR A 441 14.94 6.73 12.62
C THR A 441 13.91 5.64 12.84
N HIS A 442 14.05 4.93 13.96
CA HIS A 442 13.21 3.78 14.29
C HIS A 442 12.72 3.87 15.73
N ARG A 443 11.46 3.48 15.93
CA ARG A 443 10.89 3.32 17.27
C ARG A 443 11.13 1.91 17.74
N LEU A 444 11.69 1.76 18.94
CA LEU A 444 11.92 0.46 19.57
C LEU A 444 10.77 0.13 20.54
N PRO A 445 10.36 -1.15 20.61
CA PRO A 445 9.36 -1.57 21.59
C PRO A 445 9.94 -1.53 23.02
N TYR A 446 9.05 -1.31 23.98
CA TYR A 446 9.39 -1.40 25.41
C TYR A 446 9.98 -2.77 25.75
N GLY A 447 11.12 -2.76 26.44
CA GLY A 447 11.85 -3.97 26.83
C GLY A 447 12.75 -4.57 25.76
N ALA A 448 12.94 -3.90 24.61
CA ALA A 448 13.94 -4.29 23.63
C ALA A 448 15.35 -4.21 24.24
N ALA A 449 16.16 -5.23 24.04
CA ALA A 449 17.56 -5.23 24.43
C ALA A 449 18.41 -4.53 23.36
N ILE A 450 19.00 -3.41 23.72
CA ILE A 450 19.91 -2.61 22.90
C ILE A 450 21.33 -3.13 23.11
N LEU A 451 21.99 -3.54 22.03
CA LEU A 451 23.32 -4.15 22.04
C LEU A 451 24.46 -3.11 22.02
N PHE A 452 24.16 -1.89 21.55
CA PHE A 452 25.10 -0.79 21.45
C PHE A 452 24.74 0.35 22.41
N ALA A 453 25.74 1.11 22.87
CA ALA A 453 25.53 2.28 23.71
C ALA A 453 25.14 3.52 22.88
N ASP A 454 24.54 4.52 23.54
CA ASP A 454 24.31 5.83 22.93
C ASP A 454 25.63 6.48 22.48
N GLY A 455 25.66 7.03 21.27
CA GLY A 455 26.88 7.57 20.65
C GLY A 455 27.85 6.52 20.08
N ALA A 456 27.50 5.23 20.07
CA ALA A 456 28.36 4.19 19.50
C ALA A 456 28.36 4.23 17.96
N GLN A 457 29.52 3.93 17.36
CA GLN A 457 29.61 3.74 15.91
C GLN A 457 29.13 2.34 15.54
N VAL A 458 28.25 2.27 14.56
CA VAL A 458 27.71 1.03 13.98
C VAL A 458 28.04 0.95 12.51
N LYS A 459 28.27 -0.27 12.03
CA LYS A 459 28.41 -0.57 10.61
C LYS A 459 27.13 -1.15 10.05
N GLN A 460 26.92 -0.98 8.76
CA GLN A 460 25.82 -1.62 8.05
C GLN A 460 25.81 -3.14 8.31
N GLY A 461 24.67 -3.65 8.78
CA GLY A 461 24.46 -5.05 9.15
C GLY A 461 24.70 -5.39 10.62
N ASP A 462 25.20 -4.45 11.44
CA ASP A 462 25.33 -4.68 12.88
C ASP A 462 23.95 -4.78 13.54
N ARG A 463 23.75 -5.79 14.39
CA ARG A 463 22.51 -5.97 15.17
C ARG A 463 22.46 -4.96 16.31
N ILE A 464 21.55 -3.99 16.21
CA ILE A 464 21.43 -2.90 17.18
C ILE A 464 20.52 -3.28 18.35
N ALA A 465 19.38 -3.92 18.08
CA ALA A 465 18.41 -4.28 19.10
C ALA A 465 17.77 -5.66 18.86
N GLU A 466 17.38 -6.34 19.94
CA GLU A 466 16.68 -7.64 19.92
C GLU A 466 15.51 -7.65 20.91
N TRP A 467 14.42 -8.36 20.59
CA TRP A 467 13.26 -8.52 21.47
C TRP A 467 12.50 -9.82 21.20
N ASP A 468 11.66 -10.22 22.16
CA ASP A 468 10.69 -11.30 21.98
C ASP A 468 9.44 -10.74 21.26
N PRO A 469 9.06 -11.26 20.08
CA PRO A 469 7.88 -10.79 19.37
C PRO A 469 6.55 -11.20 20.03
N PHE A 470 6.55 -12.28 20.82
CA PHE A 470 5.34 -12.89 21.38
C PHE A 470 5.00 -12.37 22.78
N THR A 471 5.98 -11.84 23.50
CA THR A 471 5.78 -11.38 24.88
C THR A 471 6.29 -9.96 25.09
N GLN A 472 5.50 -9.16 25.81
CA GLN A 472 5.95 -7.86 26.30
C GLN A 472 6.31 -7.99 27.78
N PRO A 473 7.59 -7.79 28.15
CA PRO A 473 7.99 -7.85 29.55
C PRO A 473 7.50 -6.62 30.30
N VAL A 474 7.21 -6.79 31.59
CA VAL A 474 7.00 -5.71 32.56
C VAL A 474 8.26 -5.60 33.40
N ILE A 475 9.04 -4.53 33.22
CA ILE A 475 10.38 -4.38 33.81
C ILE A 475 10.30 -3.43 35.01
N THR A 476 11.03 -3.76 36.09
CA THR A 476 11.16 -2.84 37.23
C THR A 476 12.30 -1.84 37.06
N GLU A 477 12.07 -0.59 37.49
CA GLU A 477 13.08 0.48 37.49
C GLU A 477 13.85 0.56 38.81
N LYS A 478 13.27 0.03 39.90
CA LYS A 478 13.82 0.12 41.25
C LYS A 478 13.97 -1.26 41.87
N PRO A 479 15.02 -1.48 42.67
CA PRO A 479 15.10 -2.67 43.50
C PRO A 479 14.05 -2.61 44.61
N GLY A 480 13.56 -3.77 45.04
CA GLY A 480 12.60 -3.84 46.14
C GLY A 480 12.05 -5.25 46.34
N VAL A 481 11.19 -5.38 47.36
CA VAL A 481 10.44 -6.62 47.62
C VAL A 481 9.09 -6.54 46.94
N VAL A 482 8.77 -7.52 46.09
CA VAL A 482 7.49 -7.60 45.39
C VAL A 482 6.38 -7.90 46.39
N LYS A 483 5.30 -7.12 46.33
CA LYS A 483 4.06 -7.37 47.05
C LYS A 483 2.86 -7.39 46.11
N TYR A 484 2.09 -8.46 46.21
CA TYR A 484 0.84 -8.61 45.48
C TYR A 484 -0.24 -7.73 46.09
N VAL A 485 -0.85 -6.88 45.27
CA VAL A 485 -1.99 -6.05 45.68
C VAL A 485 -3.12 -6.28 44.68
N ASP A 486 -4.30 -6.62 45.21
CA ASP A 486 -5.48 -7.01 44.43
C ASP A 486 -5.29 -8.22 43.49
N LEU A 487 -4.24 -9.02 43.70
CA LEU A 487 -4.03 -10.34 43.08
C LEU A 487 -4.49 -11.42 44.06
N ILE A 488 -5.73 -11.88 43.88
CA ILE A 488 -6.38 -12.87 44.73
C ILE A 488 -6.67 -14.09 43.86
N ASP A 489 -6.17 -15.24 44.32
CA ASP A 489 -6.39 -16.51 43.65
C ASP A 489 -7.89 -16.85 43.55
N GLY A 490 -8.31 -17.34 42.38
CA GLY A 490 -9.69 -17.61 41.99
C GLY A 490 -10.56 -16.37 41.68
N LYS A 491 -10.07 -15.13 41.91
CA LYS A 491 -10.82 -13.88 41.62
C LYS A 491 -10.18 -13.01 40.53
N THR A 492 -8.92 -12.63 40.72
CA THR A 492 -8.14 -11.76 39.81
C THR A 492 -6.87 -12.45 39.32
N MET A 493 -6.58 -13.63 39.85
CA MET A 493 -5.50 -14.50 39.43
C MET A 493 -6.05 -15.92 39.41
N THR A 494 -5.70 -16.69 38.40
CA THR A 494 -5.97 -18.13 38.38
C THR A 494 -4.67 -18.86 38.12
N GLU A 495 -4.44 -19.90 38.90
CA GLU A 495 -3.39 -20.86 38.64
C GLU A 495 -3.82 -21.79 37.49
N GLN A 496 -3.29 -21.55 36.29
CA GLN A 496 -3.47 -22.44 35.15
C GLN A 496 -2.41 -23.53 35.25
N THR A 497 -2.86 -24.75 35.52
CA THR A 497 -1.99 -25.92 35.48
C THR A 497 -2.06 -26.52 34.09
N ASP A 498 -0.92 -26.67 33.43
CA ASP A 498 -0.86 -27.39 32.16
C ASP A 498 -1.14 -28.88 32.45
N GLU A 499 -2.21 -29.43 31.84
CA GLU A 499 -2.69 -30.80 32.09
C GLU A 499 -1.64 -31.87 31.77
N ALA A 500 -0.63 -31.57 30.96
CA ALA A 500 0.42 -32.51 30.57
C ALA A 500 1.67 -32.44 31.47
N THR A 501 2.06 -31.25 31.92
CA THR A 501 3.34 -31.03 32.63
C THR A 501 3.15 -30.91 34.14
N GLY A 502 1.94 -30.60 34.60
CA GLY A 502 1.63 -30.37 36.01
C GLY A 502 2.25 -29.07 36.57
N ILE A 503 2.90 -28.25 35.73
CA ILE A 503 3.44 -26.96 36.14
C ILE A 503 2.33 -25.92 36.13
N SER A 504 2.22 -25.22 37.24
CA SER A 504 1.27 -24.15 37.41
C SER A 504 1.84 -22.79 37.04
N GLN A 505 1.18 -22.10 36.12
CA GLN A 505 1.44 -20.70 35.81
C GLN A 505 0.34 -19.82 36.40
N ARG A 506 0.75 -18.74 37.06
CA ARG A 506 -0.19 -17.77 37.64
C ARG A 506 -0.54 -16.71 36.59
N VAL A 507 -1.76 -16.77 36.09
CA VAL A 507 -2.26 -15.87 35.05
C VAL A 507 -3.26 -14.89 35.67
N VAL A 508 -3.10 -13.61 35.38
CA VAL A 508 -4.04 -12.57 35.79
C VAL A 508 -5.34 -12.73 35.01
N THR A 509 -6.47 -12.87 35.70
CA THR A 509 -7.78 -13.06 35.09
C THR A 509 -8.73 -11.92 35.41
N GLU A 510 -9.72 -11.74 34.53
CA GLU A 510 -10.74 -10.74 34.71
C GLU A 510 -11.66 -11.12 35.88
N HIS A 511 -11.80 -10.21 36.85
CA HIS A 511 -12.79 -10.38 37.91
C HIS A 511 -14.21 -10.12 37.39
N ARG A 512 -14.94 -11.19 37.04
CA ARG A 512 -16.37 -11.13 36.67
C ARG A 512 -17.29 -11.13 37.89
N GLY A 513 -17.03 -10.24 38.84
CA GLY A 513 -17.78 -10.13 40.09
C GLY A 513 -19.24 -9.71 39.89
N SER A 514 -20.17 -10.57 40.30
CA SER A 514 -21.60 -10.29 40.39
C SER A 514 -21.91 -9.40 41.60
N ARG A 515 -22.57 -8.26 41.36
CA ARG A 515 -23.30 -7.43 42.36
C ARG A 515 -22.54 -6.77 43.53
N THR A 516 -21.21 -6.86 43.65
CA THR A 516 -20.46 -6.19 44.74
C THR A 516 -19.49 -5.12 44.22
N LYS A 517 -19.30 -4.07 45.03
CA LYS A 517 -18.64 -2.78 44.73
C LYS A 517 -17.10 -2.84 44.80
N ASP A 518 -16.50 -3.99 44.54
CA ASP A 518 -15.06 -4.22 44.70
C ASP A 518 -14.33 -3.89 43.38
N ASP A 519 -13.77 -2.68 43.27
CA ASP A 519 -12.91 -2.25 42.14
C ASP A 519 -11.48 -2.77 42.33
N LEU A 520 -11.30 -4.09 42.30
CA LEU A 520 -9.99 -4.74 42.45
C LEU A 520 -9.12 -4.44 41.22
N ARG A 521 -7.90 -3.92 41.45
CA ARG A 521 -6.96 -3.51 40.40
C ARG A 521 -5.64 -4.28 40.54
N PRO A 522 -5.52 -5.47 39.90
CA PRO A 522 -4.35 -6.32 40.08
C PRO A 522 -3.07 -5.57 39.74
N ARG A 523 -2.17 -5.47 40.72
CA ARG A 523 -0.90 -4.75 40.59
C ARG A 523 0.20 -5.39 41.42
N LEU A 524 1.43 -5.22 40.96
CA LEU A 524 2.64 -5.51 41.72
C LEU A 524 3.15 -4.20 42.33
N THR A 525 3.29 -4.18 43.64
CA THR A 525 3.87 -3.03 44.35
C THR A 525 5.24 -3.43 44.88
N LEU A 526 6.26 -2.62 44.62
CA LEU A 526 7.58 -2.84 45.20
C LEU A 526 7.69 -2.08 46.51
N LEU A 527 8.11 -2.79 47.56
CA LEU A 527 8.41 -2.22 48.86
C LEU A 527 9.91 -1.96 48.98
N ASP A 528 10.27 -0.79 49.50
CA ASP A 528 11.64 -0.48 49.90
C ASP A 528 12.00 -1.12 51.26
N ASP A 529 13.28 -1.04 51.64
CA ASP A 529 13.80 -1.56 52.92
C ASP A 529 13.15 -0.92 54.16
N SER A 530 12.47 0.22 53.99
CA SER A 530 11.71 0.95 55.01
C SER A 530 10.19 0.69 54.97
N SER A 531 9.73 -0.31 54.21
CA SER A 531 8.31 -0.66 54.01
C SER A 531 7.46 0.42 53.31
N GLY A 532 8.09 1.40 52.67
CA GLY A 532 7.44 2.37 51.78
C GLY A 532 7.19 1.79 50.38
N GLU A 533 6.15 2.26 49.70
CA GLU A 533 5.88 1.85 48.31
C GLU A 533 6.85 2.57 47.35
N ALA A 534 7.83 1.83 46.83
CA ALA A 534 8.88 2.34 45.96
C ALA A 534 8.43 2.53 44.50
N ALA A 535 7.59 1.61 44.00
CA ALA A 535 7.04 1.61 42.64
C ALA A 535 5.75 0.78 42.55
N ARG A 536 4.88 1.09 41.58
CA ARG A 536 3.60 0.39 41.34
C ARG A 536 3.49 0.00 39.87
N TYR A 537 3.24 -1.28 39.60
CA TYR A 537 3.09 -1.84 38.26
C TYR A 537 1.70 -2.47 38.11
N MET A 538 0.85 -1.81 37.35
CA MET A 538 -0.50 -2.32 37.03
C MET A 538 -0.39 -3.46 36.02
N LEU A 539 -1.09 -4.57 36.27
CA LEU A 539 -1.07 -5.72 35.38
C LEU A 539 -2.28 -5.74 34.45
N ALA A 540 -2.04 -6.10 33.19
CA ALA A 540 -3.09 -6.38 32.23
C ALA A 540 -3.71 -7.76 32.49
N ILE A 541 -4.96 -7.94 32.05
CA ILE A 541 -5.61 -9.26 32.01
C ILE A 541 -4.81 -10.15 31.04
N GLY A 542 -4.57 -11.40 31.41
CA GLY A 542 -3.75 -12.34 30.65
C GLY A 542 -2.23 -12.21 30.89
N ALA A 543 -1.79 -11.29 31.76
CA ALA A 543 -0.39 -11.23 32.17
C ALA A 543 0.00 -12.48 32.96
N MET A 544 1.12 -13.11 32.60
CA MET A 544 1.73 -14.22 33.33
C MET A 544 2.73 -13.66 34.32
N LEU A 545 2.55 -13.98 35.61
CA LEU A 545 3.45 -13.54 36.67
C LEU A 545 4.75 -14.34 36.62
N SER A 546 5.90 -13.64 36.60
CA SER A 546 7.23 -14.28 36.55
C SER A 546 7.93 -14.30 37.91
N VAL A 547 7.43 -13.53 38.88
CA VAL A 547 7.98 -13.41 40.23
C VAL A 547 6.93 -13.84 41.26
N GLU A 548 7.37 -14.30 42.43
CA GLU A 548 6.47 -14.65 43.54
C GLU A 548 6.23 -13.47 44.50
N ASP A 549 5.17 -13.57 45.30
CA ASP A 549 4.90 -12.60 46.37
C ASP A 549 6.00 -12.68 47.45
N GLY A 550 6.61 -11.54 47.79
CA GLY A 550 7.75 -11.45 48.71
C GLY A 550 9.12 -11.66 48.08
N ALA A 551 9.22 -11.86 46.75
CA ALA A 551 10.51 -12.01 46.07
C ALA A 551 11.29 -10.67 46.05
N GLN A 552 12.61 -10.75 46.26
CA GLN A 552 13.52 -9.61 46.06
C GLN A 552 13.87 -9.48 44.58
N VAL A 553 13.64 -8.30 44.01
CA VAL A 553 13.94 -7.97 42.62
C VAL A 553 14.94 -6.81 42.53
N GLN A 554 15.78 -6.83 41.52
CA GLN A 554 16.70 -5.74 41.18
C GLN A 554 16.13 -4.89 40.05
N ALA A 555 16.63 -3.66 39.93
CA ALA A 555 16.34 -2.80 38.79
C ALA A 555 16.73 -3.53 37.47
N GLY A 556 15.80 -3.61 36.52
CA GLY A 556 15.96 -4.35 35.26
C GLY A 556 15.30 -5.74 35.23
N ASP A 557 14.85 -6.29 36.36
CA ASP A 557 14.19 -7.60 36.41
C ASP A 557 12.78 -7.57 35.79
N ILE A 558 12.39 -8.69 35.17
CA ILE A 558 11.06 -8.87 34.57
C ILE A 558 10.09 -9.39 35.63
N LEU A 559 9.09 -8.57 35.97
CA LEU A 559 8.05 -8.90 36.96
C LEU A 559 6.93 -9.79 36.39
N ALA A 560 6.53 -9.52 35.15
CA ALA A 560 5.48 -10.25 34.47
C ALA A 560 5.71 -10.22 32.96
N ARG A 561 5.12 -11.18 32.24
CA ARG A 561 5.10 -11.20 30.78
C ARG A 561 3.67 -11.12 30.30
N VAL A 562 3.38 -10.13 29.49
CA VAL A 562 2.08 -10.04 28.80
C VAL A 562 2.23 -10.75 27.48
N SER A 563 1.49 -11.83 27.29
CA SER A 563 1.40 -12.46 25.97
C SER A 563 0.74 -11.49 25.01
N ARG A 564 1.41 -11.17 23.91
CA ARG A 564 0.78 -10.47 22.80
C ARG A 564 -0.08 -11.51 22.07
N GLU A 565 -1.34 -11.65 22.48
CA GLU A 565 -2.35 -12.37 21.66
C GLU A 565 -2.47 -11.77 20.24
N ALA A 566 -1.95 -10.54 20.05
CA ALA A 566 -1.76 -9.87 18.77
C ALA A 566 -0.67 -10.49 17.87
N ALA A 567 0.05 -11.51 18.32
CA ALA A 567 0.82 -12.42 17.46
C ALA A 567 -0.07 -13.50 16.81
N LYS A 568 -1.41 -13.35 16.88
CA LYS A 568 -2.20 -13.67 15.68
C LYS A 568 -1.59 -12.83 14.58
N THR A 569 -0.80 -13.48 13.72
CA THR A 569 -0.28 -12.98 12.45
C THR A 569 -0.99 -11.68 12.13
N ARG A 570 -0.32 -10.51 12.25
CA ARG A 570 -0.86 -9.27 11.65
C ARG A 570 -1.41 -9.76 10.32
N ASP A 571 -2.71 -9.63 10.10
CA ASP A 571 -3.41 -10.30 9.00
C ASP A 571 -3.10 -9.55 7.68
N ILE A 572 -1.81 -9.35 7.47
CA ILE A 572 -1.08 -9.17 6.24
C ILE A 572 -1.49 -10.26 5.23
N THR A 573 -1.97 -11.41 5.71
CA THR A 573 -2.60 -12.49 4.92
C THR A 573 -4.04 -12.23 4.49
N GLY A 574 -4.67 -11.13 4.93
CA GLY A 574 -6.03 -10.78 4.56
C GLY A 574 -6.19 -10.59 3.05
N GLY A 575 -5.09 -10.39 2.33
CA GLY A 575 -5.04 -10.37 0.87
C GLY A 575 -6.07 -9.40 0.28
N LEU A 576 -6.77 -9.84 -0.74
CA LEU A 576 -7.81 -9.05 -1.40
C LEU A 576 -8.96 -8.60 -0.46
N PRO A 577 -9.49 -9.43 0.48
CA PRO A 577 -10.45 -8.97 1.48
C PRO A 577 -10.03 -7.72 2.24
N ARG A 578 -8.77 -7.60 2.66
CA ARG A 578 -8.28 -6.42 3.36
C ARG A 578 -8.31 -5.18 2.47
N VAL A 579 -7.89 -5.31 1.21
CA VAL A 579 -7.98 -4.23 0.21
C VAL A 579 -9.43 -3.80 0.00
N ALA A 580 -10.36 -4.75 -0.08
CA ALA A 580 -11.78 -4.45 -0.20
C ALA A 580 -12.34 -3.75 1.06
N GLU A 581 -11.93 -4.14 2.26
CA GLU A 581 -12.34 -3.46 3.50
C GLU A 581 -11.88 -1.98 3.54
N LEU A 582 -10.65 -1.71 3.09
CA LEU A 582 -10.08 -0.37 3.02
C LEU A 582 -10.83 0.51 1.99
N PHE A 583 -11.09 0.00 0.79
CA PHE A 583 -11.88 0.74 -0.21
C PHE A 583 -13.36 0.90 0.16
N GLU A 584 -13.91 0.01 0.98
CA GLU A 584 -15.26 0.17 1.51
C GLU A 584 -15.30 1.07 2.76
N ALA A 585 -14.16 1.64 3.18
CA ALA A 585 -14.01 2.47 4.38
C ALA A 585 -14.67 1.81 5.61
N ARG A 586 -14.52 0.48 5.76
CA ARG A 586 -15.14 -0.24 6.87
C ARG A 586 -14.35 -0.01 8.15
N LYS A 587 -15.06 0.22 9.25
CA LYS A 587 -14.44 0.23 10.58
C LYS A 587 -13.81 -1.14 10.86
N PRO A 588 -12.51 -1.21 11.19
CA PRO A 588 -11.86 -2.46 11.55
C PRO A 588 -12.56 -3.12 12.74
N LYS A 589 -12.62 -4.46 12.76
CA LYS A 589 -13.19 -5.21 13.90
C LYS A 589 -12.39 -4.94 15.17
N ASP A 590 -11.07 -4.87 15.04
CA ASP A 590 -10.18 -4.44 16.11
C ASP A 590 -9.61 -3.05 15.79
N ASN A 591 -10.40 -2.03 16.09
CA ASN A 591 -10.03 -0.64 15.85
C ASN A 591 -9.12 -0.09 16.96
N ALA A 592 -8.05 0.58 16.54
CA ALA A 592 -7.29 1.48 17.40
C ALA A 592 -8.09 2.75 17.65
N ILE A 593 -7.87 3.37 18.81
CA ILE A 593 -8.42 4.69 19.15
C ILE A 593 -7.26 5.68 19.13
N ILE A 594 -7.38 6.73 18.32
CA ILE A 594 -6.37 7.78 18.20
C ILE A 594 -6.65 8.97 19.12
N ALA A 595 -5.58 9.63 19.57
CA ALA A 595 -5.65 10.87 20.32
C ALA A 595 -6.16 12.02 19.43
N LYS A 596 -7.27 12.65 19.81
CA LYS A 596 -7.86 13.80 19.08
C LYS A 596 -7.13 15.10 19.36
N VAL A 597 -6.48 15.20 20.52
CA VAL A 597 -5.73 16.36 20.99
C VAL A 597 -4.37 15.92 21.51
N SER A 598 -3.38 16.80 21.41
CA SER A 598 -2.08 16.59 22.05
C SER A 598 -2.17 16.96 23.54
N GLY A 599 -1.51 16.21 24.41
CA GLY A 599 -1.52 16.51 25.84
C GLY A 599 -1.07 15.33 26.69
N ARG A 600 -1.26 15.47 28.00
CA ARG A 600 -0.92 14.41 28.98
C ARG A 600 -2.10 13.50 29.24
N VAL A 601 -1.84 12.20 29.32
CA VAL A 601 -2.84 11.17 29.58
C VAL A 601 -3.16 11.12 31.08
N GLU A 602 -4.43 11.26 31.43
CA GLU A 602 -4.98 11.12 32.79
C GLU A 602 -6.01 9.97 32.82
N PHE A 603 -5.92 9.07 33.80
CA PHE A 603 -6.90 8.00 33.96
C PHE A 603 -8.02 8.44 34.89
N LEU A 604 -9.23 8.57 34.35
CA LEU A 604 -10.41 8.94 35.12
C LEU A 604 -11.06 7.72 35.76
N LYS A 605 -12.08 7.96 36.61
CA LYS A 605 -12.87 6.89 37.21
C LYS A 605 -13.58 6.07 36.12
N ASP A 606 -13.37 4.77 36.19
CA ASP A 606 -14.00 3.79 35.30
C ASP A 606 -15.52 3.94 35.24
N TYR A 607 -16.07 3.74 34.03
CA TYR A 607 -17.49 3.79 33.78
C TYR A 607 -18.00 2.44 33.30
N LYS A 608 -18.68 1.70 34.19
CA LYS A 608 -19.17 0.34 33.93
C LYS A 608 -18.03 -0.58 33.46
N ALA A 609 -18.17 -1.21 32.30
CA ALA A 609 -17.17 -2.09 31.68
C ALA A 609 -16.13 -1.35 30.82
N LYS A 610 -16.11 0.00 30.84
CA LYS A 610 -15.18 0.82 30.07
C LYS A 610 -14.26 1.62 31.00
N ARG A 611 -12.96 1.62 30.70
CA ARG A 611 -11.97 2.54 31.27
C ARG A 611 -12.13 3.91 30.64
N LYS A 612 -12.03 4.94 31.46
CA LYS A 612 -12.15 6.33 31.01
C LYS A 612 -10.76 6.95 31.01
N ILE A 613 -10.29 7.36 29.85
CA ILE A 613 -9.01 8.06 29.70
C ILE A 613 -9.32 9.49 29.29
N ALA A 614 -8.68 10.47 29.91
CA ALA A 614 -8.73 11.86 29.49
C ALA A 614 -7.37 12.29 28.97
N ILE A 615 -7.34 13.06 27.89
CA ILE A 615 -6.12 13.75 27.47
C ILE A 615 -6.30 15.21 27.86
N ARG A 616 -5.39 15.72 28.68
CA ARG A 616 -5.38 17.10 29.13
C ARG A 616 -4.39 17.91 28.27
N PRO A 617 -4.87 18.84 27.44
CA PRO A 617 -4.00 19.67 26.61
C PRO A 617 -3.17 20.63 27.46
N GLU A 618 -1.95 20.94 26.99
CA GLU A 618 -1.08 21.91 27.68
C GLU A 618 -1.60 23.36 27.55
N ASP A 619 -2.42 23.63 26.54
CA ASP A 619 -3.05 24.94 26.27
C ASP A 619 -4.16 25.31 27.28
N GLY A 620 -4.48 24.42 28.23
CA GLY A 620 -5.47 24.65 29.28
C GLY A 620 -6.94 24.52 28.83
N SER A 621 -7.18 24.01 27.62
CA SER A 621 -8.52 23.64 27.13
C SER A 621 -9.09 22.42 27.88
N GLU A 622 -10.40 22.19 27.72
CA GLU A 622 -11.08 21.10 28.44
C GLU A 622 -10.50 19.71 28.08
N PRO A 623 -10.34 18.81 29.06
CA PRO A 623 -9.86 17.46 28.81
C PRO A 623 -10.79 16.70 27.86
N VAL A 624 -10.23 16.04 26.85
CA VAL A 624 -10.99 15.20 25.93
C VAL A 624 -11.03 13.77 26.47
N GLU A 625 -12.24 13.25 26.66
CA GLU A 625 -12.47 11.95 27.30
C GLU A 625 -12.72 10.83 26.27
N TYR A 626 -12.09 9.67 26.52
CA TYR A 626 -12.16 8.45 25.74
C TYR A 626 -12.72 7.30 26.59
N LEU A 627 -13.61 6.51 26.00
CA LEU A 627 -14.21 5.35 26.66
C LEU A 627 -13.71 4.05 26.03
N ILE A 628 -12.84 3.36 26.74
CA ILE A 628 -12.09 2.20 26.24
C ILE A 628 -12.60 0.93 26.91
N PRO A 629 -12.97 -0.14 26.17
CA PRO A 629 -13.34 -1.41 26.79
C PRO A 629 -12.22 -1.97 27.69
N LYS A 630 -12.56 -2.44 28.90
CA LYS A 630 -11.58 -3.00 29.86
C LYS A 630 -10.79 -4.21 29.31
N SER A 631 -11.33 -4.89 28.29
CA SER A 631 -10.70 -6.05 27.64
C SER A 631 -9.56 -5.68 26.70
N LYS A 632 -9.48 -4.42 26.23
CA LYS A 632 -8.41 -4.00 25.32
C LYS A 632 -7.17 -3.59 26.11
N VAL A 633 -6.00 -3.96 25.61
CA VAL A 633 -4.71 -3.53 26.16
C VAL A 633 -4.46 -2.08 25.73
N ILE A 634 -4.15 -1.23 26.71
CA ILE A 634 -3.84 0.19 26.50
C ILE A 634 -2.33 0.31 26.41
N ASP A 635 -1.84 0.98 25.37
CA ASP A 635 -0.39 1.10 25.12
C ASP A 635 0.25 2.23 25.94
N VAL A 636 -0.57 3.23 26.31
CA VAL A 636 -0.18 4.44 27.06
C VAL A 636 -0.39 4.30 28.57
N GLN A 637 0.45 5.00 29.36
CA GLN A 637 0.37 5.08 30.81
C GLN A 637 -0.06 6.47 31.31
N GLU A 638 -0.35 6.56 32.60
CA GLU A 638 -0.74 7.83 33.23
C GLU A 638 0.46 8.78 33.27
N GLY A 639 0.26 10.01 32.80
CA GLY A 639 1.29 11.03 32.69
C GLY A 639 2.05 11.04 31.36
N ASP A 640 1.87 10.05 30.49
CA ASP A 640 2.48 10.02 29.16
C ASP A 640 2.01 11.21 28.32
N TYR A 641 2.94 11.81 27.56
CA TYR A 641 2.63 12.84 26.58
C TYR A 641 2.31 12.18 25.24
N VAL A 642 1.11 12.43 24.73
CA VAL A 642 0.64 11.92 23.43
C VAL A 642 0.42 13.09 22.48
N LYS A 643 0.82 12.92 21.22
CA LYS A 643 0.54 13.87 20.15
C LYS A 643 -0.81 13.54 19.51
N ARG A 644 -1.48 14.56 18.96
CA ARG A 644 -2.66 14.39 18.13
C ARG A 644 -2.36 13.40 17.01
N GLY A 645 -3.17 12.33 16.92
CA GLY A 645 -3.01 11.22 15.99
C GLY A 645 -2.35 9.97 16.57
N ASP A 646 -1.74 10.02 17.76
CA ASP A 646 -1.10 8.86 18.36
C ASP A 646 -2.14 7.81 18.79
N ASN A 647 -1.79 6.52 18.62
CA ASN A 647 -2.63 5.41 19.04
C ASN A 647 -2.62 5.26 20.57
N LEU A 648 -3.80 5.28 21.19
CA LEU A 648 -3.97 5.00 22.63
C LEU A 648 -4.08 3.50 22.91
N ILE A 649 -4.55 2.75 21.91
CA ILE A 649 -4.79 1.30 21.96
C ILE A 649 -4.23 0.69 20.69
N GLY A 650 -3.60 -0.47 20.81
CA GLY A 650 -3.21 -1.29 19.67
C GLY A 650 -4.41 -1.68 18.78
N GLY A 651 -4.13 -1.86 17.49
CA GLY A 651 -5.13 -2.20 16.47
C GLY A 651 -4.90 -1.42 15.17
N SER A 652 -5.78 -1.62 14.19
CA SER A 652 -5.77 -0.79 12.98
C SER A 652 -6.54 0.51 13.22
N PRO A 653 -6.00 1.68 12.86
CA PRO A 653 -6.73 2.94 13.02
C PRO A 653 -7.93 2.99 12.07
N ASP A 654 -9.02 3.59 12.54
CA ASP A 654 -10.24 3.80 11.76
C ASP A 654 -10.02 4.94 10.75
N PRO A 655 -10.18 4.70 9.42
CA PRO A 655 -10.06 5.75 8.41
C PRO A 655 -10.94 6.99 8.68
N HIS A 656 -12.11 6.82 9.30
CA HIS A 656 -12.97 7.95 9.63
C HIS A 656 -12.40 8.82 10.74
N ASP A 657 -11.79 8.20 11.76
CA ASP A 657 -11.17 8.94 12.86
C ASP A 657 -9.92 9.68 12.35
N ILE A 658 -9.15 9.08 11.45
CA ILE A 658 -8.01 9.74 10.80
C ILE A 658 -8.46 10.98 10.03
N LEU A 659 -9.56 10.91 9.28
CA LEU A 659 -10.08 12.07 8.55
C LEU A 659 -10.48 13.21 9.51
N GLU A 660 -11.19 12.88 10.59
CA GLU A 660 -11.67 13.87 11.57
C GLU A 660 -10.51 14.52 12.32
N VAL A 661 -9.47 13.74 12.67
CA VAL A 661 -8.38 14.19 13.52
C VAL A 661 -7.20 14.73 12.73
N LEU A 662 -6.75 14.07 11.68
CA LEU A 662 -5.52 14.42 10.96
C LEU A 662 -5.77 15.10 9.62
N GLY A 663 -6.97 14.94 9.04
CA GLY A 663 -7.36 15.54 7.78
C GLY A 663 -7.14 14.63 6.57
N ILE A 664 -7.23 15.22 5.37
CA ILE A 664 -7.28 14.48 4.10
C ILE A 664 -5.91 13.89 3.72
N GLU A 665 -4.84 14.66 3.88
CA GLU A 665 -3.49 14.24 3.43
C GLU A 665 -2.99 13.02 4.22
N PRO A 666 -3.06 12.99 5.57
CA PRO A 666 -2.62 11.81 6.32
C PRO A 666 -3.53 10.60 6.12
N LEU A 667 -4.84 10.81 5.91
CA LEU A 667 -5.77 9.74 5.55
C LEU A 667 -5.37 9.07 4.23
N ALA A 668 -5.08 9.88 3.21
CA ALA A 668 -4.75 9.34 1.91
C ALA A 668 -3.39 8.63 1.92
N GLU A 669 -2.40 9.17 2.62
CA GLU A 669 -1.13 8.48 2.83
C GLU A 669 -1.33 7.13 3.51
N TYR A 670 -2.15 7.09 4.57
CA TYR A 670 -2.50 5.84 5.27
C TYR A 670 -3.16 4.83 4.32
N LEU A 671 -4.20 5.22 3.58
CA LEU A 671 -4.91 4.32 2.65
C LEU A 671 -3.99 3.83 1.53
N VAL A 672 -3.18 4.70 0.94
CA VAL A 672 -2.21 4.34 -0.10
C VAL A 672 -1.18 3.36 0.46
N SER A 673 -0.61 3.64 1.64
CA SER A 673 0.40 2.79 2.26
C SER A 673 -0.15 1.39 2.61
N GLU A 674 -1.30 1.31 3.27
CA GLU A 674 -1.91 0.04 3.67
C GLU A 674 -2.28 -0.82 2.46
N ILE A 675 -2.87 -0.22 1.41
CA ILE A 675 -3.23 -0.95 0.19
C ILE A 675 -1.96 -1.40 -0.53
N GLN A 676 -0.96 -0.52 -0.66
CA GLN A 676 0.32 -0.86 -1.30
C GLN A 676 1.08 -1.97 -0.58
N GLU A 677 1.05 -1.99 0.76
CA GLU A 677 1.68 -3.05 1.54
C GLU A 677 1.17 -4.42 1.07
N VAL A 678 -0.15 -4.59 0.96
CA VAL A 678 -0.78 -5.85 0.50
C VAL A 678 -0.30 -6.27 -0.89
N TYR A 679 -0.24 -5.34 -1.86
CA TYR A 679 0.22 -5.66 -3.21
C TYR A 679 1.72 -5.97 -3.27
N ARG A 680 2.54 -5.19 -2.55
CA ARG A 680 4.00 -5.34 -2.53
C ARG A 680 4.44 -6.63 -1.86
N LEU A 681 3.76 -7.05 -0.81
CA LEU A 681 4.00 -8.34 -0.16
C LEU A 681 3.82 -9.54 -1.11
N GLN A 682 2.97 -9.40 -2.12
CA GLN A 682 2.77 -10.41 -3.16
C GLN A 682 3.67 -10.19 -4.39
N GLY A 683 4.63 -9.26 -4.30
CA GLY A 683 5.56 -8.89 -5.35
C GLY A 683 4.89 -8.20 -6.54
N VAL A 684 3.73 -7.58 -6.34
CA VAL A 684 3.03 -6.77 -7.35
C VAL A 684 3.34 -5.31 -7.09
N LYS A 685 3.92 -4.64 -8.10
CA LYS A 685 4.20 -3.20 -8.05
C LYS A 685 3.06 -2.45 -8.71
N ILE A 686 2.43 -1.54 -7.97
CA ILE A 686 1.43 -0.59 -8.46
C ILE A 686 1.95 0.81 -8.17
N ASN A 687 1.66 1.79 -9.04
CA ASN A 687 2.00 3.19 -8.75
C ASN A 687 0.93 3.82 -7.85
N ASP A 688 1.37 4.61 -6.87
CA ASP A 688 0.51 5.28 -5.88
C ASP A 688 -0.61 6.12 -6.55
N LYS A 689 -0.39 6.64 -7.78
CA LYS A 689 -1.35 7.51 -8.50
C LYS A 689 -2.68 6.85 -8.75
N HIS A 690 -2.69 5.53 -8.95
CA HIS A 690 -3.93 4.80 -9.20
C HIS A 690 -4.78 4.75 -7.93
N ILE A 691 -4.17 4.49 -6.78
CA ILE A 691 -4.87 4.44 -5.49
C ILE A 691 -5.32 5.85 -5.10
N GLU A 692 -4.47 6.86 -5.27
CA GLU A 692 -4.82 8.27 -5.04
C GLU A 692 -6.04 8.71 -5.87
N THR A 693 -6.13 8.26 -7.12
CA THR A 693 -7.26 8.54 -8.01
C THR A 693 -8.56 7.95 -7.47
N ILE A 694 -8.52 6.73 -6.90
CA ILE A 694 -9.69 6.12 -6.25
C ILE A 694 -10.04 6.83 -4.92
N VAL A 695 -9.04 7.13 -4.09
CA VAL A 695 -9.25 7.82 -2.81
C VAL A 695 -9.86 9.21 -3.01
N ARG A 696 -9.49 9.92 -4.09
CA ARG A 696 -10.16 11.16 -4.49
C ARG A 696 -11.67 10.97 -4.65
N GLN A 697 -12.11 9.89 -5.29
CA GLN A 697 -13.53 9.62 -5.50
C GLN A 697 -14.25 9.26 -4.19
N MET A 698 -13.56 8.62 -3.24
CA MET A 698 -14.11 8.32 -1.91
C MET A 698 -14.36 9.57 -1.04
N LEU A 699 -13.73 10.70 -1.38
CA LEU A 699 -13.78 11.97 -0.64
C LEU A 699 -14.59 13.06 -1.37
N GLN A 700 -15.45 12.69 -2.33
CA GLN A 700 -16.23 13.65 -3.11
C GLN A 700 -17.32 14.38 -2.32
N LYS A 701 -17.84 13.76 -1.25
CA LYS A 701 -18.95 14.30 -0.47
C LYS A 701 -18.47 15.16 0.70
N VAL A 702 -19.23 16.20 0.96
CA VAL A 702 -19.08 17.07 2.14
C VAL A 702 -20.39 17.08 2.91
N GLU A 703 -20.29 17.00 4.23
CA GLU A 703 -21.42 17.21 5.15
C GLU A 703 -21.43 18.67 5.60
N ILE A 704 -22.53 19.35 5.34
CA ILE A 704 -22.67 20.77 5.64
C ILE A 704 -22.75 20.97 7.16
N THR A 705 -21.82 21.74 7.72
CA THR A 705 -21.83 22.12 9.13
C THR A 705 -22.64 23.38 9.38
N ASP A 706 -22.54 24.34 8.47
CA ASP A 706 -23.30 25.59 8.49
C ASP A 706 -23.75 25.92 7.06
N GLY A 707 -25.05 26.12 6.89
CA GLY A 707 -25.64 26.45 5.58
C GLY A 707 -25.44 27.91 5.19
N GLY A 708 -25.06 28.79 6.13
CA GLY A 708 -24.94 30.23 5.88
C GLY A 708 -26.22 30.82 5.28
N ASP A 709 -26.06 31.63 4.23
CA ASP A 709 -27.18 32.21 3.47
C ASP A 709 -27.55 31.41 2.20
N THR A 710 -27.07 30.16 2.11
CA THR A 710 -27.38 29.26 0.98
C THR A 710 -28.67 28.47 1.20
N THR A 711 -29.07 27.70 0.19
CA THR A 711 -30.21 26.76 0.30
C THR A 711 -29.86 25.45 1.02
N LEU A 712 -28.59 25.24 1.38
CA LEU A 712 -28.10 23.99 1.95
C LEU A 712 -28.43 23.88 3.44
N LEU A 713 -28.80 22.67 3.89
CA LEU A 713 -29.15 22.41 5.28
C LEU A 713 -27.97 21.81 6.06
N ALA A 714 -27.86 22.17 7.34
CA ALA A 714 -26.89 21.53 8.22
C ALA A 714 -27.17 20.02 8.36
N GLY A 715 -26.13 19.21 8.21
CA GLY A 715 -26.20 17.74 8.18
C GLY A 715 -26.53 17.14 6.80
N GLU A 716 -26.80 17.96 5.79
CA GLU A 716 -26.98 17.50 4.42
C GLU A 716 -25.64 17.08 3.80
N GLN A 717 -25.64 15.97 3.06
CA GLN A 717 -24.47 15.48 2.33
C GLN A 717 -24.60 15.81 0.85
N VAL A 718 -23.75 16.71 0.37
CA VAL A 718 -23.72 17.16 -1.03
C VAL A 718 -22.36 16.89 -1.66
N ASP A 719 -22.29 16.90 -2.99
CA ASP A 719 -20.99 16.88 -3.67
C ASP A 719 -20.23 18.17 -3.34
N ARG A 720 -18.91 18.05 -3.12
CA ARG A 720 -18.04 19.22 -2.87
C ARG A 720 -18.18 20.26 -3.99
N GLU A 721 -18.19 19.81 -5.23
CA GLU A 721 -18.38 20.67 -6.41
C GLU A 721 -19.73 21.39 -6.38
N GLU A 722 -20.79 20.76 -5.88
CA GLU A 722 -22.13 21.37 -5.80
C GLU A 722 -22.17 22.46 -4.72
N MET A 723 -21.57 22.19 -3.56
CA MET A 723 -21.40 23.20 -2.51
C MET A 723 -20.60 24.40 -3.03
N ASP A 724 -19.48 24.16 -3.72
CA ASP A 724 -18.63 25.20 -4.28
C ASP A 724 -19.37 26.03 -5.35
N GLU A 725 -20.14 25.38 -6.24
CA GLU A 725 -20.99 26.06 -7.25
C GLU A 725 -22.11 26.91 -6.63
N ILE A 726 -22.70 26.48 -5.52
CA ILE A 726 -23.73 27.24 -4.80
C ILE A 726 -23.09 28.46 -4.11
N ASN A 727 -21.91 28.27 -3.51
CA ASN A 727 -21.16 29.35 -2.88
C ASN A 727 -20.68 30.40 -3.91
N GLU A 728 -20.27 29.98 -5.12
CA GLU A 728 -19.89 30.89 -6.21
C GLU A 728 -21.04 31.80 -6.68
N LYS A 729 -22.31 31.40 -6.46
CA LYS A 729 -23.50 32.18 -6.87
C LYS A 729 -23.89 33.28 -5.87
N LEU A 730 -23.25 33.34 -4.69
CA LEU A 730 -23.58 34.30 -3.65
C LEU A 730 -23.10 35.72 -4.00
N THR A 731 -23.86 36.71 -3.53
CA THR A 731 -23.49 38.14 -3.67
C THR A 731 -22.46 38.57 -2.62
N PRO A 732 -21.63 39.61 -2.90
CA PRO A 732 -20.64 40.08 -1.94
C PRO A 732 -21.30 40.51 -0.62
N GLY A 733 -21.01 39.80 0.47
CA GLY A 733 -21.55 40.06 1.82
C GLY A 733 -22.45 38.95 2.38
N GLN A 734 -22.81 37.95 1.60
CA GLN A 734 -23.52 36.75 2.07
C GLN A 734 -22.54 35.71 2.61
N LEU A 735 -22.96 34.96 3.64
CA LEU A 735 -22.14 33.91 4.25
C LEU A 735 -22.19 32.62 3.42
N PRO A 736 -21.04 32.08 2.96
CA PRO A 736 -20.99 30.83 2.23
C PRO A 736 -21.27 29.64 3.14
N ALA A 737 -21.81 28.56 2.56
CA ALA A 737 -21.95 27.29 3.26
C ALA A 737 -20.57 26.70 3.58
N GLN A 738 -20.43 26.17 4.79
CA GLN A 738 -19.25 25.45 5.24
C GLN A 738 -19.59 23.99 5.46
N GLY A 739 -18.72 23.10 5.00
CA GLY A 739 -18.87 21.66 5.16
C GLY A 739 -17.57 20.96 5.52
N LYS A 740 -17.69 19.78 6.12
CA LYS A 740 -16.58 18.87 6.44
C LYS A 740 -16.56 17.72 5.44
N PRO A 741 -15.38 17.27 4.98
CA PRO A 741 -15.28 16.13 4.07
C PRO A 741 -15.77 14.85 4.77
N VAL A 742 -16.47 14.01 4.02
CA VAL A 742 -16.93 12.69 4.49
C VAL A 742 -16.28 11.62 3.64
N LEU A 743 -15.65 10.64 4.31
CA LEU A 743 -15.16 9.44 3.66
C LEU A 743 -16.31 8.47 3.41
N LEU A 744 -16.55 8.12 2.14
CA LEU A 744 -17.51 7.08 1.76
C LEU A 744 -16.79 5.88 1.14
N GLY A 745 -17.25 4.68 1.49
CA GLY A 745 -16.82 3.46 0.80
C GLY A 745 -17.27 3.47 -0.66
N ILE A 746 -16.50 2.82 -1.53
CA ILE A 746 -16.73 2.83 -3.00
C ILE A 746 -18.15 2.42 -3.41
N THR A 747 -18.79 1.49 -2.69
CA THR A 747 -20.18 1.08 -2.97
C THR A 747 -21.19 2.18 -2.67
N LYS A 748 -20.99 2.94 -1.58
CA LYS A 748 -21.87 4.06 -1.23
C LYS A 748 -21.64 5.26 -2.13
N ALA A 749 -20.37 5.56 -2.43
CA ALA A 749 -19.99 6.63 -3.34
C ALA A 749 -20.60 6.44 -4.74
N SER A 750 -20.54 5.22 -5.30
CA SER A 750 -21.11 4.94 -6.63
C SER A 750 -22.64 5.05 -6.71
N LEU A 751 -23.35 4.75 -5.62
CA LEU A 751 -24.82 4.89 -5.52
C LEU A 751 -25.27 6.35 -5.40
N GLN A 752 -24.42 7.23 -4.88
CA GLN A 752 -24.72 8.64 -4.64
C GLN A 752 -24.13 9.56 -5.72
N THR A 753 -23.92 9.04 -6.92
CA THR A 753 -23.46 9.82 -8.08
C THR A 753 -24.55 10.77 -8.58
N ARG A 754 -24.14 11.84 -9.28
CA ARG A 754 -25.05 12.85 -9.85
C ARG A 754 -26.02 12.24 -10.88
N SER A 755 -25.51 11.30 -11.67
CA SER A 755 -26.26 10.63 -12.72
C SER A 755 -27.06 9.45 -12.17
N PHE A 756 -28.39 9.58 -12.22
CA PHE A 756 -29.26 8.50 -11.80
C PHE A 756 -29.22 7.33 -12.80
N ILE A 757 -28.88 7.58 -14.08
CA ILE A 757 -28.74 6.53 -15.10
C ILE A 757 -27.55 5.63 -14.77
N SER A 758 -26.41 6.23 -14.39
CA SER A 758 -25.22 5.49 -13.98
C SER A 758 -25.46 4.75 -12.66
N ALA A 759 -26.03 5.42 -11.66
CA ALA A 759 -26.37 4.80 -10.37
C ALA A 759 -27.33 3.61 -10.53
N ALA A 760 -28.37 3.74 -11.37
CA ALA A 760 -29.37 2.71 -11.61
C ALA A 760 -28.80 1.45 -12.28
N SER A 761 -27.72 1.59 -13.07
CA SER A 761 -27.02 0.48 -13.72
C SER A 761 -26.13 -0.34 -12.77
N PHE A 762 -25.80 0.22 -11.59
CA PHE A 762 -24.90 -0.42 -10.64
C PHE A 762 -25.62 -1.46 -9.77
N GLN A 763 -26.43 -0.99 -8.81
CA GLN A 763 -27.17 -1.78 -7.84
C GLN A 763 -28.41 -1.01 -7.37
N GLU A 764 -29.38 -1.72 -6.76
CA GLU A 764 -30.56 -1.11 -6.16
C GLU A 764 -31.40 -0.23 -7.11
N THR A 765 -31.49 -0.65 -8.39
CA THR A 765 -32.15 0.06 -9.49
C THR A 765 -33.53 0.61 -9.10
N THR A 766 -34.36 -0.19 -8.43
CA THR A 766 -35.70 0.25 -7.98
C THR A 766 -35.63 1.43 -7.02
N ARG A 767 -34.70 1.43 -6.06
CA ARG A 767 -34.55 2.54 -5.10
C ARG A 767 -34.11 3.81 -5.82
N VAL A 768 -33.08 3.70 -6.66
CA VAL A 768 -32.50 4.84 -7.41
C VAL A 768 -33.53 5.48 -8.33
N LEU A 769 -34.25 4.68 -9.13
CA LEU A 769 -35.26 5.20 -10.05
C LEU A 769 -36.46 5.81 -9.31
N THR A 770 -36.87 5.23 -8.18
CA THR A 770 -37.95 5.78 -7.36
C THR A 770 -37.58 7.16 -6.82
N GLU A 771 -36.37 7.29 -6.27
CA GLU A 771 -35.88 8.57 -5.75
C GLU A 771 -35.73 9.62 -6.85
N ALA A 772 -35.16 9.24 -7.99
CA ALA A 772 -35.03 10.12 -9.15
C ALA A 772 -36.39 10.59 -9.68
N ALA A 773 -37.39 9.70 -9.72
CA ALA A 773 -38.76 10.02 -10.14
C ALA A 773 -39.47 10.98 -9.17
N VAL A 774 -39.33 10.75 -7.85
CA VAL A 774 -39.91 11.62 -6.82
C VAL A 774 -39.31 13.03 -6.86
N GLN A 775 -37.99 13.12 -7.07
CA GLN A 775 -37.28 14.40 -7.15
C GLN A 775 -37.38 15.07 -8.53
N GLY A 776 -37.88 14.38 -9.55
CA GLY A 776 -37.89 14.87 -10.92
C GLY A 776 -36.49 15.14 -11.49
N LYS A 777 -35.49 14.32 -11.11
CA LYS A 777 -34.09 14.50 -11.52
C LYS A 777 -33.96 14.47 -13.05
N LYS A 778 -33.09 15.33 -13.57
CA LYS A 778 -32.69 15.37 -14.99
C LYS A 778 -31.23 15.00 -15.10
N ASP A 779 -30.91 14.07 -16.02
CA ASP A 779 -29.53 13.65 -16.26
C ASP A 779 -28.90 14.50 -17.36
N THR A 780 -27.65 14.94 -17.14
CA THR A 780 -26.90 15.80 -18.06
C THR A 780 -25.98 15.01 -18.99
N LEU A 781 -25.86 13.68 -18.84
CA LEU A 781 -25.05 12.80 -19.68
C LEU A 781 -23.58 13.23 -19.75
N ILE A 782 -23.01 13.67 -18.62
CA ILE A 782 -21.62 14.14 -18.53
C ILE A 782 -20.63 12.97 -18.35
N GLY A 783 -21.07 11.85 -17.75
CA GLY A 783 -20.23 10.70 -17.46
C GLY A 783 -20.05 9.75 -18.66
N LEU A 784 -19.24 8.70 -18.47
CA LEU A 784 -19.04 7.71 -19.54
C LEU A 784 -20.24 6.78 -19.68
N LYS A 785 -20.79 6.32 -18.57
CA LYS A 785 -21.73 5.20 -18.54
C LYS A 785 -23.09 5.55 -19.13
N GLU A 786 -23.56 6.76 -18.88
CA GLU A 786 -24.83 7.24 -19.42
C GLU A 786 -24.74 7.35 -20.93
N ASN A 787 -23.62 7.87 -21.45
CA ASN A 787 -23.39 7.96 -22.88
C ASN A 787 -23.32 6.57 -23.53
N VAL A 788 -22.69 5.58 -22.88
CA VAL A 788 -22.71 4.19 -23.36
C VAL A 788 -24.14 3.63 -23.40
N ILE A 789 -24.91 3.81 -22.33
CA ILE A 789 -26.30 3.29 -22.23
C ILE A 789 -27.21 3.92 -23.29
N VAL A 790 -27.05 5.22 -23.57
CA VAL A 790 -27.86 5.96 -24.55
C VAL A 790 -27.32 5.80 -25.98
N GLY A 791 -26.15 5.18 -26.17
CA GLY A 791 -25.54 4.97 -27.50
C GLY A 791 -24.86 6.22 -28.08
N ARG A 792 -24.39 7.14 -27.23
CA ARG A 792 -23.61 8.33 -27.61
C ARG A 792 -22.12 8.09 -27.45
N LEU A 793 -21.32 8.96 -28.08
CA LEU A 793 -19.86 8.99 -27.88
C LEU A 793 -19.54 9.29 -26.42
N ILE A 794 -18.66 8.48 -25.83
CA ILE A 794 -18.18 8.71 -24.46
C ILE A 794 -17.37 10.03 -24.39
N PRO A 795 -17.46 10.79 -23.28
CA PRO A 795 -16.74 12.04 -23.10
C PRO A 795 -15.26 11.84 -22.72
N ALA A 796 -14.62 10.82 -23.29
CA ALA A 796 -13.21 10.50 -23.12
C ALA A 796 -12.56 10.21 -24.49
N GLY A 797 -11.24 10.33 -24.57
CA GLY A 797 -10.45 10.09 -25.78
C GLY A 797 -10.92 10.88 -27.00
N THR A 798 -11.31 10.17 -28.06
CA THR A 798 -11.82 10.77 -29.30
C THR A 798 -13.14 11.50 -29.08
N GLY A 799 -14.02 11.01 -28.20
CA GLY A 799 -15.29 11.66 -27.93
C GLY A 799 -15.14 12.98 -27.16
N ALA A 800 -14.17 13.07 -26.24
CA ALA A 800 -13.81 14.35 -25.60
C ALA A 800 -13.33 15.37 -26.65
N SER A 801 -12.52 14.94 -27.61
CA SER A 801 -12.01 15.78 -28.69
C SER A 801 -13.14 16.25 -29.62
N MET A 802 -14.04 15.35 -30.02
CA MET A 802 -15.21 15.71 -30.84
C MET A 802 -16.17 16.64 -30.10
N ASN A 803 -16.41 16.44 -28.81
CA ASN A 803 -17.25 17.33 -28.01
C ASN A 803 -16.66 18.74 -27.93
N ARG A 804 -15.34 18.88 -27.74
CA ARG A 804 -14.67 20.19 -27.79
C ARG A 804 -14.83 20.88 -29.14
N LEU A 805 -14.62 20.14 -30.21
CA LEU A 805 -14.82 20.66 -31.57
C LEU A 805 -16.27 21.10 -31.79
N ARG A 806 -17.23 20.32 -31.30
CA ARG A 806 -18.66 20.64 -31.39
C ARG A 806 -19.03 21.88 -30.60
N ILE A 807 -18.52 22.03 -29.37
CA ILE A 807 -18.73 23.22 -28.54
C ILE A 807 -18.09 24.45 -29.21
N ALA A 808 -16.86 24.33 -29.69
CA ALA A 808 -16.17 25.42 -30.38
C ALA A 808 -16.91 25.83 -31.67
N ALA A 809 -17.38 24.87 -32.46
CA ALA A 809 -18.19 25.14 -33.65
C ALA A 809 -19.50 25.86 -33.28
N SER A 810 -20.25 25.33 -32.30
CA SER A 810 -21.50 25.95 -31.84
C SER A 810 -21.30 27.36 -31.28
N SER A 811 -20.22 27.60 -30.54
CA SER A 811 -19.89 28.95 -30.04
C SER A 811 -19.58 29.93 -31.17
N ARG A 812 -18.89 29.46 -32.22
CA ARG A 812 -18.57 30.27 -33.41
C ARG A 812 -19.84 30.57 -34.20
N ASP A 813 -20.71 29.57 -34.39
CA ASP A 813 -21.99 29.75 -35.06
C ASP A 813 -22.90 30.71 -34.28
N ALA A 814 -22.94 30.61 -32.96
CA ALA A 814 -23.69 31.53 -32.11
C ALA A 814 -23.15 32.96 -32.20
N ALA A 815 -21.83 33.15 -32.15
CA ALA A 815 -21.19 34.45 -32.34
C ALA A 815 -21.46 35.03 -33.74
N LEU A 816 -21.43 34.20 -34.77
CA LEU A 816 -21.72 34.59 -36.15
C LEU A 816 -23.20 35.00 -36.32
N ARG A 817 -24.13 34.24 -35.73
CA ARG A 817 -25.56 34.61 -35.70
C ARG A 817 -25.81 35.89 -34.91
N ALA A 818 -25.13 36.10 -33.79
CA ALA A 818 -25.22 37.34 -33.02
C ALA A 818 -24.67 38.54 -33.80
N ALA A 819 -23.55 38.36 -34.51
CA ALA A 819 -22.99 39.39 -35.40
C ALA A 819 -23.92 39.69 -36.59
N MET A 820 -24.54 38.67 -37.19
CA MET A 820 -25.55 38.84 -38.25
C MET A 820 -26.80 39.56 -37.76
N ARG A 821 -27.30 39.25 -36.55
CA ARG A 821 -28.41 39.99 -35.94
C ARG A 821 -28.06 41.44 -35.68
N ALA A 822 -26.89 41.72 -35.10
CA ALA A 822 -26.43 43.08 -34.87
C ALA A 822 -26.24 43.87 -36.18
N ALA A 823 -25.77 43.22 -37.26
CA ALA A 823 -25.67 43.84 -38.58
C ALA A 823 -27.05 44.11 -39.21
N ASN A 824 -28.01 43.19 -39.05
CA ASN A 824 -29.38 43.39 -39.53
C ASN A 824 -30.11 44.48 -38.73
N GLU A 825 -29.92 44.55 -37.41
CA GLU A 825 -30.44 45.63 -36.56
C GLU A 825 -29.80 46.98 -36.91
N ALA A 826 -28.52 47.02 -37.27
CA ALA A 826 -27.86 48.23 -37.76
C ALA A 826 -28.33 48.68 -39.15
N HIS A 827 -28.86 47.77 -39.97
CA HIS A 827 -29.49 48.09 -41.26
C HIS A 827 -30.97 48.54 -41.12
N LEU A 828 -31.62 48.25 -39.99
CA LEU A 828 -33.00 48.64 -39.64
C LEU A 828 -33.07 49.97 -38.86
N VAL A 829 -32.19 50.92 -39.16
CA VAL A 829 -32.37 52.30 -38.68
C VAL A 829 -33.60 52.89 -39.39
N ALA A 830 -34.70 53.04 -38.65
CA ALA A 830 -35.90 53.72 -39.13
C ALA A 830 -35.54 55.13 -39.64
N PRO A 831 -36.01 55.54 -40.83
CA PRO A 831 -35.69 56.84 -41.41
C PRO A 831 -36.18 57.94 -40.46
N GLN A 832 -35.31 58.92 -40.16
CA GLN A 832 -35.63 59.98 -39.18
C GLN A 832 -36.33 61.19 -39.83
N THR A 833 -36.49 61.18 -41.16
CA THR A 833 -37.13 62.27 -41.90
C THR A 833 -38.02 61.76 -43.05
N ALA A 834 -39.14 62.45 -43.29
CA ALA A 834 -40.12 62.09 -44.34
C ALA A 834 -39.53 62.08 -45.77
N ALA A 835 -38.40 62.74 -45.99
CA ALA A 835 -37.69 62.73 -47.27
C ALA A 835 -36.90 61.43 -47.50
N GLU A 836 -36.41 60.80 -46.43
CA GLU A 836 -35.69 59.51 -46.50
C GLU A 836 -36.67 58.33 -46.66
N GLU A 837 -37.86 58.46 -46.08
CA GLU A 837 -38.96 57.50 -46.20
C GLU A 837 -39.49 57.42 -47.65
N HIS A 838 -39.72 58.58 -48.29
CA HIS A 838 -40.14 58.65 -49.69
C HIS A 838 -39.07 58.11 -50.67
N ALA A 839 -37.79 58.27 -50.35
CA ALA A 839 -36.68 57.74 -51.15
C ALA A 839 -36.45 56.23 -50.96
N ALA A 840 -37.01 55.64 -49.90
CA ALA A 840 -37.04 54.20 -49.67
C ALA A 840 -38.23 53.55 -50.40
N GLU A 841 -39.42 54.17 -50.38
CA GLU A 841 -40.60 53.71 -51.12
C GLU A 841 -40.36 53.66 -52.65
N LEU A 842 -39.62 54.63 -53.19
CA LEU A 842 -39.26 54.68 -54.62
C LEU A 842 -38.24 53.60 -55.05
N ARG A 843 -37.59 52.92 -54.10
CA ARG A 843 -36.63 51.84 -54.36
C ARG A 843 -37.26 50.44 -54.35
N GLU A 844 -38.48 50.29 -53.84
CA GLU A 844 -39.19 49.01 -53.89
C GLU A 844 -39.80 48.80 -55.28
N GLY A 845 -39.38 47.71 -55.94
CA GLY A 845 -39.94 47.28 -57.21
C GLY A 845 -41.38 46.77 -57.06
N PRO A 846 -42.15 46.63 -58.15
CA PRO A 846 -43.58 46.30 -58.15
C PRO A 846 -43.95 44.93 -57.54
N GLU A 847 -42.97 44.14 -57.11
CA GLU A 847 -43.19 42.87 -56.39
C GLU A 847 -43.54 43.07 -54.90
N ALA A 848 -43.24 44.24 -54.31
CA ALA A 848 -43.61 44.57 -52.93
C ALA A 848 -45.13 44.81 -52.73
N ALA A 849 -45.91 44.88 -53.82
CA ALA A 849 -47.36 45.03 -53.77
C ALA A 849 -48.13 43.70 -53.57
N ILE A 850 -47.44 42.56 -53.52
CA ILE A 850 -48.04 41.28 -53.14
C ILE A 850 -47.80 41.11 -51.65
N GLY A 851 -48.80 41.50 -50.85
CA GLY A 851 -48.75 41.35 -49.40
C GLY A 851 -48.51 39.90 -48.99
N ASP A 852 -47.71 39.72 -47.93
CA ASP A 852 -47.40 38.42 -47.34
C ASP A 852 -48.66 37.59 -47.10
N ASP A 853 -48.65 36.34 -47.56
CA ASP A 853 -49.66 35.35 -47.25
C ASP A 853 -49.62 35.05 -45.73
N PRO A 854 -50.70 35.33 -44.97
CA PRO A 854 -50.73 35.10 -43.54
C PRO A 854 -50.67 33.61 -43.13
N LEU A 855 -50.59 32.68 -44.10
CA LEU A 855 -50.41 31.24 -43.85
C LEU A 855 -48.94 30.76 -43.87
N GLY A 856 -47.96 31.63 -44.13
CA GLY A 856 -46.54 31.25 -44.16
C GLY A 856 -45.87 31.03 -42.79
N VAL A 857 -46.54 31.36 -41.68
CA VAL A 857 -45.93 31.37 -40.33
C VAL A 857 -46.22 30.10 -39.52
N VAL A 858 -46.70 29.02 -40.14
CA VAL A 858 -46.94 27.75 -39.44
C VAL A 858 -46.40 26.56 -40.23
N GLN A 859 -45.08 26.36 -40.18
CA GLN A 859 -44.50 25.01 -40.17
C GLN A 859 -43.56 24.91 -38.97
N GLY A 860 -44.02 24.17 -37.97
CA GLY A 860 -43.28 23.86 -36.77
C GLY A 860 -42.09 22.96 -37.08
N GLU A 861 -41.00 23.18 -36.35
CA GLU A 861 -39.96 22.17 -36.17
C GLU A 861 -40.52 21.07 -35.25
N ASP A 862 -41.39 20.23 -35.81
CA ASP A 862 -41.68 18.91 -35.26
C ASP A 862 -40.53 17.97 -35.65
N PHE A 863 -39.96 17.35 -34.63
CA PHE A 863 -39.10 16.18 -34.74
C PHE A 863 -39.87 15.03 -35.38
N THR A 864 -39.44 14.54 -36.54
CA THR A 864 -39.67 13.14 -36.92
C THR A 864 -38.43 12.50 -37.50
N THR A 865 -38.13 11.36 -36.89
CA THR A 865 -37.23 10.27 -37.31
C THR A 865 -37.59 9.74 -38.70
N GLU A 866 -36.71 9.94 -39.67
CA GLU A 866 -36.56 9.12 -40.88
C GLU A 866 -35.36 9.71 -41.64
N ASP A 867 -34.15 9.22 -41.35
CA ASP A 867 -32.96 9.30 -42.21
C ASP A 867 -31.78 8.60 -41.51
N LEU A 868 -31.95 7.29 -41.28
CA LEU A 868 -30.87 6.33 -41.07
C LEU A 868 -31.36 4.98 -41.61
N ASP A 869 -31.13 4.75 -42.90
CA ASP A 869 -30.89 3.40 -43.45
C ASP A 869 -29.38 3.14 -43.48
#